data_AF-A0A0F9P738-F1
#
_entry.id   AF-A0A0F9P738-F1
#
_cell.length_a   1.000
_cell.length_b   1.000
_cell.length_c   1.000
_cell.angle_alpha   90.00
_cell.angle_beta   90.00
_cell.angle_gamma   90.00
#
_symmetry.space_group_name_H-M   'P 1'
#
loop_
_entity.id
_entity.type
_entity.pdbx_description
1 polymer ?
#
loop_
_entity_poly.entity_id
_entity_poly.type
_entity_poly.pdbx_seq_one_letter_code
_entity_poly.pdbx_strand_id
1 'polypeptide(L)'
;MPILSSQFRVIKPFKCKKGRRDFYAEAGKVVDVPINAEAVRLMSAGYIEPVEIPFSNPDARIPSMPSRTRGKRVGIWLTTSNYYSGGRIHLYQLAWCMADAGAEVFLVTNAHPKWAKDYPKPKLGRIHIVLEGHRQAPDDLDLLITDSKGDLGMGVLRYQAKHPRAPVATMNFETPNWIKDFAPYKEKTLSHDRSVFEKADVLLANSRESLKYLREWLGTDKPGHVLPPAVNTTAADLREDVPEALSGRPFAVWSARPEKYKGADVAVRSILELDIPFDLMLFGSTKVAGQSTDKHKLVPLGGRSDAAKFTLMRNAHMVLAPSKFEGFGMVPMEALASGTPVVARDLPVYREEYAGIDGGMIYVPRGDDDAFVRKVREVALAPKREVDPAPVRERLGMKAMARKTEGIPYHSMRRKRVSAQLIAYWGFLPESLESIYPHVDEILVAFGRVPKAQVVDDGSLERLRAFPDPDKKIRIEVRNDWKDKKRMREWCSRQSTGNYQLVLDGDEVWVGLDEWIDEAIPFGCPRWMNFWHDDRHWVYDSNKLLGLRWGFKIGAYGSYCPHYRWSWWRPSYFWAHHSKPADRSKNSLHTKATDEDASSYLVTAEKVPDCVIYHFGHCLPREIMEAKHEFYLKRDGADPGRVNRKTAWMNWKGELGDCGDGIIEQVTWNIPDIVKRAYAGMKELGVR
;
A
#
# COMPACT_ATOMS: atom_id res chain seq x y z
N MET A 1 -19.88 30.18 11.23
CA MET A 1 -20.54 29.19 12.09
C MET A 1 -21.14 28.12 11.20
N PRO A 2 -20.81 26.82 11.33
CA PRO A 2 -21.48 25.79 10.56
C PRO A 2 -22.84 25.51 11.21
N ILE A 3 -23.89 25.58 10.40
CA ILE A 3 -25.25 25.29 10.82
C ILE A 3 -25.47 23.79 10.62
N LEU A 4 -25.55 23.03 11.72
CA LEU A 4 -25.93 21.61 11.72
C LEU A 4 -27.42 21.50 11.33
N SER A 5 -27.76 20.81 10.25
CA SER A 5 -29.17 20.45 9.98
C SER A 5 -29.52 19.14 10.66
N SER A 6 -30.66 19.11 11.33
CA SER A 6 -31.26 17.88 11.86
C SER A 6 -32.64 17.65 11.24
N GLN A 7 -33.02 16.38 11.16
CA GLN A 7 -34.28 15.94 10.58
C GLN A 7 -35.41 16.03 11.59
N PHE A 8 -36.49 16.70 11.19
CA PHE A 8 -37.71 16.81 11.99
C PHE A 8 -38.92 16.35 11.19
N ARG A 9 -39.88 15.71 11.84
CA ARG A 9 -41.19 15.43 11.25
C ARG A 9 -42.09 16.62 11.44
N VAL A 10 -42.76 17.05 10.37
CA VAL A 10 -43.76 18.11 10.39
C VAL A 10 -45.03 17.56 11.03
N ILE A 11 -45.45 18.14 12.15
CA ILE A 11 -46.68 17.76 12.84
C ILE A 11 -47.86 18.54 12.27
N LYS A 12 -47.65 19.84 11.97
CA LYS A 12 -48.66 20.73 11.38
C LYS A 12 -48.08 21.45 10.17
N PRO A 13 -48.82 21.61 9.07
CA PRO A 13 -48.30 22.25 7.89
C PRO A 13 -47.90 23.70 8.18
N PHE A 14 -46.79 24.15 7.62
CA PHE A 14 -46.36 25.54 7.78
C PHE A 14 -45.68 26.09 6.53
N LYS A 15 -45.78 27.41 6.38
CA LYS A 15 -45.10 28.16 5.32
C LYS A 15 -43.98 28.98 5.95
N CYS A 16 -42.73 28.73 5.56
CA CYS A 16 -41.57 29.46 6.05
C CYS A 16 -40.76 30.04 4.88
N LYS A 17 -40.16 31.21 5.10
CA LYS A 17 -39.29 31.87 4.13
C LYS A 17 -37.84 31.46 4.35
N LYS A 18 -37.25 30.77 3.37
CA LYS A 18 -35.82 30.47 3.36
C LYS A 18 -35.18 31.20 2.19
N GLY A 19 -34.56 32.36 2.47
CA GLY A 19 -34.04 33.25 1.44
C GLY A 19 -35.16 33.91 0.63
N ARG A 20 -35.07 33.91 -0.72
CA ARG A 20 -36.06 34.55 -1.61
C ARG A 20 -37.21 33.64 -2.08
N ARG A 21 -37.27 32.38 -1.62
CA ARG A 21 -38.33 31.43 -1.99
C ARG A 21 -39.13 31.00 -0.78
N ASP A 22 -40.43 30.89 -0.97
CA ASP A 22 -41.34 30.34 0.02
C ASP A 22 -41.25 28.81 0.01
N PHE A 23 -41.11 28.20 1.18
CA PHE A 23 -41.13 26.76 1.37
C PHE A 23 -42.40 26.39 2.15
N TYR A 24 -43.19 25.45 1.63
CA TYR A 24 -44.40 24.94 2.26
C TYR A 24 -44.19 23.47 2.64
N ALA A 25 -44.32 23.18 3.92
CA ALA A 25 -44.09 21.85 4.47
C ALA A 25 -45.43 21.25 4.91
N GLU A 26 -45.76 20.07 4.41
CA GLU A 26 -47.00 19.35 4.73
C GLU A 26 -46.83 18.45 5.96
N ALA A 27 -47.92 18.21 6.70
CA ALA A 27 -47.90 17.34 7.86
C ALA A 27 -47.48 15.91 7.50
N GLY A 28 -46.71 15.27 8.39
CA GLY A 28 -46.13 13.94 8.21
C GLY A 28 -44.83 13.90 7.40
N LYS A 29 -44.47 14.96 6.67
CA LYS A 29 -43.19 15.01 5.93
C LYS A 29 -42.02 15.21 6.87
N VAL A 30 -40.88 14.62 6.53
CA VAL A 30 -39.60 14.89 7.21
C VAL A 30 -38.91 16.04 6.48
N VAL A 31 -38.48 17.06 7.23
CA VAL A 31 -37.81 18.23 6.70
C VAL A 31 -36.51 18.49 7.46
N ASP A 32 -35.50 18.96 6.73
CA ASP A 32 -34.23 19.37 7.31
C ASP A 32 -34.32 20.84 7.77
N VAL A 33 -34.42 21.03 9.08
CA VAL A 33 -34.38 22.36 9.68
C VAL A 33 -33.04 22.53 10.37
N PRO A 34 -32.28 23.59 10.06
CA PRO A 34 -31.06 23.87 10.77
C PRO A 34 -31.30 24.08 12.27
N ILE A 35 -30.52 23.45 13.15
CA ILE A 35 -30.67 23.61 14.62
C ILE A 35 -30.16 24.99 15.02
N ASN A 36 -31.04 25.97 14.89
CA ASN A 36 -30.85 27.36 15.27
C ASN A 36 -32.16 27.90 15.87
N ALA A 37 -32.25 29.21 16.10
CA ALA A 37 -33.43 29.84 16.70
C ALA A 37 -34.76 29.52 15.98
N GLU A 38 -34.74 29.26 14.68
CA GLU A 38 -35.95 28.92 13.92
C GLU A 38 -36.45 27.50 14.21
N ALA A 39 -35.56 26.51 14.39
CA ALA A 39 -35.96 25.16 14.79
C ALA A 39 -36.58 25.14 16.20
N VAL A 40 -36.00 25.89 17.14
CA VAL A 40 -36.54 26.02 18.51
C VAL A 40 -37.92 26.68 18.48
N ARG A 41 -38.09 27.76 17.69
CA ARG A 41 -39.37 28.43 17.52
C ARG A 41 -40.44 27.51 16.91
N LEU A 42 -40.10 26.74 15.88
CA LEU A 42 -41.04 25.82 15.22
C LEU A 42 -41.42 24.62 16.11
N MET A 43 -40.49 24.12 16.93
CA MET A 43 -40.77 23.08 17.94
C MET A 43 -41.65 23.61 19.07
N SER A 44 -41.32 24.78 19.66
CA SER A 44 -42.11 25.37 20.75
C SER A 44 -43.53 25.78 20.31
N ALA A 45 -43.72 26.10 19.03
CA ALA A 45 -45.03 26.38 18.45
C ALA A 45 -45.78 25.12 17.94
N GLY A 46 -45.19 23.93 18.08
CA GLY A 46 -45.84 22.65 17.77
C GLY A 46 -45.98 22.33 16.29
N TYR A 47 -45.10 22.87 15.44
CA TYR A 47 -45.12 22.60 14.00
C TYR A 47 -44.27 21.39 13.60
N ILE A 48 -43.20 21.09 14.35
CA ILE A 48 -42.26 20.00 14.04
C ILE A 48 -41.78 19.27 15.32
N GLU A 49 -41.38 18.00 15.20
CA GLU A 49 -40.75 17.20 16.27
C GLU A 49 -39.54 16.40 15.76
N PRO A 50 -38.59 16.00 16.64
CA PRO A 50 -37.52 15.10 16.28
C PRO A 50 -38.04 13.73 15.83
N VAL A 51 -37.34 13.09 14.89
CA VAL A 51 -37.66 11.72 14.45
C VAL A 51 -36.88 10.69 15.28
N GLU A 52 -37.56 9.77 15.95
CA GLU A 52 -36.91 8.58 16.54
C GLU A 52 -36.74 7.45 15.51
N ILE A 53 -35.62 6.73 15.58
CA ILE A 53 -35.31 5.62 14.67
C ILE A 53 -35.08 4.35 15.52
N PRO A 54 -35.85 3.25 15.32
CA PRO A 54 -35.75 2.05 16.13
C PRO A 54 -34.62 1.12 15.68
N PHE A 55 -33.90 0.52 16.64
CA PHE A 55 -32.82 -0.44 16.41
C PHE A 55 -33.33 -1.90 16.36
N SER A 56 -33.21 -2.57 15.21
CA SER A 56 -33.22 -4.05 15.07
C SER A 56 -32.85 -4.51 13.65
N ASN A 57 -31.56 -4.63 13.31
CA ASN A 57 -31.04 -5.46 12.19
C ASN A 57 -29.48 -5.55 12.23
N PRO A 58 -28.87 -6.76 12.16
CA PRO A 58 -27.43 -7.00 11.98
C PRO A 58 -26.79 -6.59 10.62
N ASP A 59 -27.54 -6.15 9.60
CA ASP A 59 -27.00 -5.92 8.24
C ASP A 59 -27.04 -4.47 7.69
N ALA A 60 -27.32 -3.43 8.49
CA ALA A 60 -27.41 -2.05 7.96
C ALA A 60 -26.42 -1.07 8.59
N ARG A 61 -25.44 -0.69 7.77
CA ARG A 61 -24.28 0.18 8.03
C ARG A 61 -24.58 1.45 8.82
N ILE A 62 -23.80 1.64 9.88
CA ILE A 62 -23.54 2.94 10.50
C ILE A 62 -22.93 3.89 9.44
N PRO A 63 -23.42 5.13 9.27
CA PRO A 63 -22.77 6.11 8.42
C PRO A 63 -21.36 6.40 8.95
N SER A 64 -20.37 6.29 8.07
CA SER A 64 -18.95 6.46 8.37
C SER A 64 -18.69 7.71 9.23
N MET A 65 -18.29 7.49 10.48
CA MET A 65 -17.46 8.46 11.19
C MET A 65 -16.24 8.73 10.30
N PRO A 66 -15.86 9.99 10.02
CA PRO A 66 -14.66 10.25 9.21
C PRO A 66 -13.47 9.70 9.98
N SER A 67 -12.85 8.64 9.46
CA SER A 67 -11.59 8.12 9.98
C SER A 67 -10.59 9.28 10.00
N ARG A 68 -10.21 9.75 11.19
CA ARG A 68 -9.10 10.71 11.32
C ARG A 68 -7.79 9.97 11.60
N THR A 69 -7.52 8.90 10.86
CA THR A 69 -6.15 8.59 10.43
C THR A 69 -5.80 9.65 9.38
N ARG A 70 -4.78 10.47 9.63
CA ARG A 70 -4.24 11.33 8.56
C ARG A 70 -3.84 10.40 7.42
N GLY A 71 -4.42 10.60 6.24
CA GLY A 71 -4.04 9.85 5.05
C GLY A 71 -2.56 10.03 4.78
N LYS A 72 -1.92 8.98 4.26
CA LYS A 72 -0.47 8.99 3.98
C LYS A 72 -0.09 10.19 3.13
N ARG A 73 0.98 10.89 3.50
CA ARG A 73 1.48 12.05 2.75
C ARG A 73 2.71 11.73 1.95
N VAL A 74 2.59 11.86 0.64
CA VAL A 74 3.64 11.42 -0.29
C VAL A 74 4.17 12.62 -1.03
N GLY A 75 5.48 12.85 -0.97
CA GLY A 75 6.15 13.83 -1.83
C GLY A 75 6.65 13.16 -3.09
N ILE A 76 6.30 13.70 -4.26
CA ILE A 76 6.77 13.21 -5.56
C ILE A 76 7.50 14.35 -6.26
N TRP A 77 8.81 14.24 -6.39
CA TRP A 77 9.64 15.18 -7.14
C TRP A 77 9.67 14.76 -8.61
N LEU A 78 9.11 15.62 -9.46
CA LEU A 78 8.97 15.35 -10.88
C LEU A 78 9.24 16.62 -11.69
N THR A 79 10.27 16.61 -12.52
CA THR A 79 10.45 17.66 -13.53
C THR A 79 9.42 17.49 -14.62
N THR A 80 8.52 18.45 -14.79
CA THR A 80 7.46 18.41 -15.82
C THR A 80 7.88 19.09 -17.14
N SER A 81 7.00 19.04 -18.14
CA SER A 81 7.17 19.70 -19.44
C SER A 81 5.86 20.15 -20.06
N ASN A 82 5.92 21.09 -21.01
CA ASN A 82 4.76 21.54 -21.80
C ASN A 82 4.36 20.56 -22.94
N TYR A 83 4.91 19.35 -22.93
CA TYR A 83 4.67 18.27 -23.89
C TYR A 83 4.53 16.92 -23.18
N TYR A 84 3.86 15.95 -23.81
CA TYR A 84 3.67 14.59 -23.26
C TYR A 84 4.97 13.80 -23.23
N SER A 85 5.22 13.09 -22.13
CA SER A 85 6.40 12.25 -21.92
C SER A 85 6.03 11.03 -21.10
N GLY A 86 6.39 9.83 -21.59
CA GLY A 86 6.02 8.57 -20.93
C GLY A 86 6.46 8.48 -19.46
N GLY A 87 7.72 8.79 -19.16
CA GLY A 87 8.22 8.73 -17.76
C GLY A 87 7.54 9.73 -16.83
N ARG A 88 7.27 10.96 -17.31
CA ARG A 88 6.58 11.98 -16.51
C ARG A 88 5.11 11.65 -16.30
N ILE A 89 4.46 11.10 -17.31
CA ILE A 89 3.09 10.59 -17.22
C ILE A 89 3.05 9.42 -16.25
N HIS A 90 4.02 8.52 -16.29
CA HIS A 90 4.08 7.37 -15.40
C HIS A 90 4.16 7.79 -13.91
N LEU A 91 5.04 8.74 -13.55
CA LEU A 91 5.06 9.27 -12.17
C LEU A 91 3.76 10.02 -11.81
N TYR A 92 3.12 10.69 -12.77
CA TYR A 92 1.81 11.29 -12.54
C TYR A 92 0.70 10.24 -12.33
N GLN A 93 0.73 9.12 -13.07
CA GLN A 93 -0.18 8.00 -12.86
C GLN A 93 0.01 7.38 -11.48
N LEU A 94 1.26 7.25 -11.01
CA LEU A 94 1.55 6.83 -9.64
C LEU A 94 0.97 7.81 -8.62
N ALA A 95 1.18 9.11 -8.82
CA ALA A 95 0.57 10.16 -7.99
C ALA A 95 -0.96 10.03 -7.94
N TRP A 96 -1.58 9.77 -9.09
CA TRP A 96 -3.02 9.59 -9.21
C TRP A 96 -3.50 8.33 -8.48
N CYS A 97 -2.85 7.18 -8.70
CA CYS A 97 -3.17 5.92 -8.03
C CYS A 97 -3.02 6.03 -6.51
N MET A 98 -1.97 6.70 -6.02
CA MET A 98 -1.79 6.97 -4.60
C MET A 98 -2.92 7.84 -4.05
N ALA A 99 -3.27 8.95 -4.72
CA ALA A 99 -4.35 9.84 -4.31
C ALA A 99 -5.72 9.14 -4.31
N ASP A 100 -6.02 8.33 -5.34
CA ASP A 100 -7.22 7.48 -5.40
C ASP A 100 -7.24 6.45 -4.26
N ALA A 101 -6.05 5.98 -3.87
CA ALA A 101 -5.84 5.09 -2.73
C ALA A 101 -5.93 5.79 -1.36
N GLY A 102 -6.20 7.10 -1.32
CA GLY A 102 -6.38 7.83 -0.07
C GLY A 102 -5.13 8.58 0.42
N ALA A 103 -4.06 8.63 -0.37
CA ALA A 103 -2.93 9.52 -0.12
C ALA A 103 -3.32 10.99 -0.17
N GLU A 104 -2.63 11.83 0.58
CA GLU A 104 -2.44 13.24 0.24
C GLU A 104 -1.07 13.38 -0.46
N VAL A 105 -1.09 13.64 -1.76
CA VAL A 105 0.11 13.67 -2.61
C VAL A 105 0.56 15.09 -2.84
N PHE A 106 1.82 15.39 -2.58
CA PHE A 106 2.49 16.64 -2.88
C PHE A 106 3.38 16.44 -4.10
N LEU A 107 2.90 16.85 -5.27
CA LEU A 107 3.67 16.82 -6.50
C LEU A 107 4.57 18.06 -6.55
N VAL A 108 5.84 17.89 -6.21
CA VAL A 108 6.87 18.94 -6.26
C VAL A 108 7.41 19.01 -7.68
N THR A 109 7.16 20.14 -8.35
CA THR A 109 7.37 20.29 -9.80
C THR A 109 7.77 21.71 -10.18
N ASN A 110 8.39 21.88 -11.34
CA ASN A 110 8.77 23.18 -11.90
C ASN A 110 7.61 23.91 -12.60
N ALA A 111 6.53 23.19 -12.95
CA ALA A 111 5.33 23.77 -13.56
C ALA A 111 4.11 22.85 -13.38
N HIS A 112 2.92 23.35 -13.74
CA HIS A 112 1.70 22.53 -13.80
C HIS A 112 1.80 21.51 -14.95
N PRO A 113 1.61 20.19 -14.71
CA PRO A 113 1.69 19.19 -15.77
C PRO A 113 0.56 19.36 -16.80
N LYS A 114 0.91 19.51 -18.08
CA LYS A 114 -0.06 19.72 -19.17
C LYS A 114 -1.08 18.59 -19.31
N TRP A 115 -0.65 17.35 -19.08
CA TRP A 115 -1.47 16.14 -19.21
C TRP A 115 -2.35 15.84 -17.98
N ALA A 116 -2.24 16.63 -16.90
CA ALA A 116 -3.04 16.40 -15.69
C ALA A 116 -4.55 16.49 -15.96
N LYS A 117 -4.96 17.27 -16.98
CA LYS A 117 -6.36 17.42 -17.39
C LYS A 117 -6.96 16.19 -18.05
N ASP A 118 -6.14 15.27 -18.55
CA ASP A 118 -6.59 14.06 -19.23
C ASP A 118 -6.94 12.93 -18.24
N TYR A 119 -6.77 13.18 -16.94
CA TYR A 119 -7.09 12.27 -15.85
C TYR A 119 -8.32 12.78 -15.09
N PRO A 120 -9.16 11.88 -14.54
CA PRO A 120 -10.23 12.29 -13.64
C PRO A 120 -9.65 13.12 -12.50
N LYS A 121 -10.33 14.22 -12.16
CA LYS A 121 -10.02 14.93 -10.91
C LYS A 121 -10.12 13.90 -9.77
N PRO A 122 -9.07 13.74 -8.93
CA PRO A 122 -9.10 12.78 -7.85
C PRO A 122 -10.35 13.06 -7.02
N LYS A 123 -11.09 12.00 -6.64
CA LYS A 123 -12.41 12.09 -6.00
C LYS A 123 -12.48 13.00 -4.76
N LEU A 124 -11.35 13.52 -4.27
CA LEU A 124 -11.24 14.34 -3.07
C LEU A 124 -10.16 15.46 -3.13
N GLY A 125 -9.67 15.87 -4.31
CA GLY A 125 -8.71 17.00 -4.41
C GLY A 125 -7.35 16.78 -3.72
N ARG A 126 -6.91 15.52 -3.59
CA ARG A 126 -5.75 15.11 -2.79
C ARG A 126 -4.38 15.18 -3.47
N ILE A 127 -4.29 15.76 -4.66
CA ILE A 127 -3.00 16.02 -5.33
C ILE A 127 -2.73 17.52 -5.26
N HIS A 128 -1.73 17.88 -4.48
CA HIS A 128 -1.29 19.25 -4.24
C HIS A 128 -0.04 19.52 -5.08
N ILE A 129 -0.16 20.46 -6.02
CA ILE A 129 0.98 20.90 -6.83
C ILE A 129 1.79 21.89 -6.00
N VAL A 130 3.05 21.54 -5.73
CA VAL A 130 4.03 22.38 -5.04
C VAL A 130 5.03 22.87 -6.08
N LEU A 131 4.91 24.14 -6.47
CA LEU A 131 5.83 24.73 -7.43
C LEU A 131 7.16 25.06 -6.73
N GLU A 132 8.25 24.48 -7.26
CA GLU A 132 9.60 24.71 -6.74
C GLU A 132 9.92 26.21 -6.69
N GLY A 133 10.54 26.66 -5.60
CA GLY A 133 10.85 28.08 -5.35
C GLY A 133 9.66 28.93 -4.87
N HIS A 134 8.42 28.50 -5.06
CA HIS A 134 7.23 29.24 -4.62
C HIS A 134 6.65 28.73 -3.29
N ARG A 135 6.67 27.42 -3.08
CA ARG A 135 6.15 26.79 -1.86
C ARG A 135 7.03 25.62 -1.47
N GLN A 136 7.28 25.45 -0.18
CA GLN A 136 7.99 24.27 0.32
C GLN A 136 7.03 23.09 0.43
N ALA A 137 7.56 21.90 0.18
CA ALA A 137 6.86 20.67 0.55
C ALA A 137 6.69 20.64 2.08
N PRO A 138 5.62 20.01 2.61
CA PRO A 138 5.45 19.88 4.05
C PRO A 138 6.61 19.12 4.69
N ASP A 139 6.95 19.44 5.95
CA ASP A 139 8.07 18.83 6.70
C ASP A 139 7.77 17.43 7.25
N ASP A 140 6.60 16.89 6.94
CA ASP A 140 6.01 15.72 7.56
C ASP A 140 5.53 14.69 6.50
N LEU A 141 6.30 14.57 5.42
CA LEU A 141 6.07 13.56 4.39
C LEU A 141 6.48 12.15 4.86
N ASP A 142 5.68 11.18 4.44
CA ASP A 142 5.73 9.78 4.86
C ASP A 142 6.52 8.90 3.88
N LEU A 143 6.64 9.36 2.63
CA LEU A 143 7.33 8.68 1.54
C LEU A 143 7.77 9.73 0.51
N LEU A 144 9.00 9.59 0.02
CA LEU A 144 9.58 10.47 -0.98
C LEU A 144 9.79 9.67 -2.27
N ILE A 145 9.32 10.20 -3.40
CA ILE A 145 9.43 9.55 -4.71
C ILE A 145 10.10 10.49 -5.71
N THR A 146 10.99 9.96 -6.54
CA THR A 146 11.65 10.70 -7.62
C THR A 146 12.01 9.77 -8.78
N ASP A 147 12.29 10.32 -9.96
CA ASP A 147 12.96 9.61 -11.06
C ASP A 147 14.46 9.94 -11.17
N SER A 148 15.01 10.62 -10.17
CA SER A 148 16.39 11.10 -10.11
C SER A 148 16.80 12.08 -11.22
N LYS A 149 15.86 12.62 -12.01
CA LYS A 149 16.20 13.45 -13.19
C LYS A 149 16.30 14.93 -12.84
N GLY A 150 17.47 15.49 -13.14
CA GLY A 150 17.74 16.92 -12.99
C GLY A 150 17.78 17.38 -11.53
N ASP A 151 17.97 18.68 -11.31
CA ASP A 151 18.15 19.22 -9.96
C ASP A 151 16.90 19.01 -9.07
N LEU A 152 15.71 19.15 -9.64
CA LEU A 152 14.46 18.89 -8.92
C LEU A 152 14.38 17.42 -8.47
N GLY A 153 14.79 16.47 -9.32
CA GLY A 153 14.85 15.06 -8.95
C GLY A 153 15.81 14.79 -7.77
N MET A 154 16.91 15.55 -7.70
CA MET A 154 17.87 15.53 -6.58
C MET A 154 17.31 16.20 -5.30
N GLY A 155 16.27 17.02 -5.44
CA GLY A 155 15.57 17.66 -4.32
C GLY A 155 15.08 16.67 -3.26
N VAL A 156 14.82 15.41 -3.65
CA VAL A 156 14.45 14.34 -2.72
C VAL A 156 15.51 14.11 -1.65
N LEU A 157 16.81 14.10 -2.03
CA LEU A 157 17.90 13.85 -1.08
C LEU A 157 18.15 15.06 -0.19
N ARG A 158 17.92 16.28 -0.72
CA ARG A 158 17.96 17.51 0.08
C ARG A 158 16.87 17.54 1.13
N TYR A 159 15.68 17.07 0.78
CA TYR A 159 14.58 16.89 1.72
C TYR A 159 14.95 15.79 2.75
N GLN A 160 15.36 14.60 2.30
CA GLN A 160 15.72 13.49 3.19
C GLN A 160 16.85 13.85 4.17
N ALA A 161 17.84 14.66 3.76
CA ALA A 161 18.90 15.12 4.66
C ALA A 161 18.38 15.90 5.87
N LYS A 162 17.23 16.60 5.73
CA LYS A 162 16.55 17.29 6.84
C LYS A 162 15.53 16.38 7.56
N HIS A 163 15.03 15.38 6.86
CA HIS A 163 14.01 14.44 7.34
C HIS A 163 14.50 12.99 7.16
N PRO A 164 15.52 12.54 7.92
CA PRO A 164 16.23 11.28 7.65
C PRO A 164 15.37 10.01 7.81
N ARG A 165 14.18 10.14 8.41
CA ARG A 165 13.20 9.05 8.58
C ARG A 165 12.26 8.88 7.39
N ALA A 166 12.24 9.80 6.43
CA ALA A 166 11.36 9.68 5.28
C ALA A 166 12.01 8.73 4.24
N PRO A 167 11.42 7.55 3.97
CA PRO A 167 11.99 6.59 3.02
C PRO A 167 11.94 7.15 1.59
N VAL A 168 12.96 6.83 0.80
CA VAL A 168 13.07 7.25 -0.60
C VAL A 168 12.79 6.06 -1.53
N ALA A 169 11.84 6.24 -2.45
CA ALA A 169 11.63 5.36 -3.58
C ALA A 169 12.08 6.04 -4.88
N THR A 170 12.87 5.35 -5.70
CA THR A 170 13.38 5.93 -6.95
C THR A 170 12.93 5.10 -8.15
N MET A 171 12.28 5.77 -9.10
CA MET A 171 11.74 5.18 -10.33
C MET A 171 12.78 5.15 -11.44
N ASN A 172 13.09 3.94 -11.89
CA ASN A 172 13.88 3.68 -13.07
C ASN A 172 13.00 3.47 -14.31
N PHE A 173 13.30 4.21 -15.37
CA PHE A 173 12.69 3.99 -16.69
C PHE A 173 13.67 3.33 -17.66
N GLU A 174 14.95 3.73 -17.58
CA GLU A 174 16.06 3.27 -18.39
C GLU A 174 17.38 3.56 -17.66
N THR A 175 18.44 2.80 -17.96
CA THR A 175 19.79 3.04 -17.43
C THR A 175 20.82 3.23 -18.54
N PRO A 176 21.97 3.89 -18.25
CA PRO A 176 23.04 4.08 -19.24
C PRO A 176 23.56 2.79 -19.87
N ASN A 177 23.82 1.74 -19.07
CA ASN A 177 24.26 0.43 -19.60
C ASN A 177 23.19 -0.17 -20.52
N TRP A 178 21.91 -0.04 -20.19
CA TRP A 178 20.84 -0.61 -21.00
C TRP A 178 20.69 0.10 -22.34
N ILE A 179 20.60 1.43 -22.35
CA ILE A 179 20.38 2.17 -23.60
C ILE A 179 21.60 2.08 -24.52
N LYS A 180 22.81 1.90 -23.95
CA LYS A 180 24.06 1.78 -24.71
C LYS A 180 24.01 0.65 -25.73
N ASP A 181 23.42 -0.49 -25.37
CA ASP A 181 23.36 -1.68 -26.23
C ASP A 181 22.47 -1.49 -27.47
N PHE A 182 21.61 -0.47 -27.48
CA PHE A 182 20.63 -0.24 -28.55
C PHE A 182 20.80 1.12 -29.24
N ALA A 183 21.21 2.15 -28.49
CA ALA A 183 21.41 3.50 -28.97
C ALA A 183 22.60 4.17 -28.24
N PRO A 184 23.86 3.76 -28.54
CA PRO A 184 25.06 4.21 -27.83
C PRO A 184 25.19 5.73 -27.67
N TYR A 185 24.79 6.48 -28.70
CA TYR A 185 24.84 7.95 -28.68
C TYR A 185 23.95 8.59 -27.61
N LYS A 186 22.96 7.86 -27.06
CA LYS A 186 22.06 8.33 -26.00
C LYS A 186 22.57 8.07 -24.59
N GLU A 187 23.47 7.11 -24.39
CA GLU A 187 24.04 6.77 -23.08
C GLU A 187 24.47 8.01 -22.31
N LYS A 188 25.28 8.88 -22.95
CA LYS A 188 25.85 10.10 -22.35
C LYS A 188 24.84 11.23 -22.12
N THR A 189 23.61 11.09 -22.61
CA THR A 189 22.57 12.13 -22.51
C THR A 189 21.53 11.83 -21.44
N LEU A 190 21.61 10.65 -20.81
CA LEU A 190 20.75 10.32 -19.68
C LEU A 190 21.19 11.09 -18.44
N SER A 191 20.26 11.87 -17.88
CA SER A 191 20.48 12.70 -16.70
C SER A 191 20.13 11.95 -15.41
N HIS A 192 20.54 10.69 -15.30
CA HIS A 192 20.32 9.88 -14.09
C HIS A 192 21.49 10.06 -13.13
N ASP A 193 21.20 10.48 -11.90
CA ASP A 193 22.18 10.46 -10.83
C ASP A 193 22.15 9.10 -10.14
N ARG A 194 23.25 8.36 -10.29
CA ARG A 194 23.44 7.04 -9.68
C ARG A 194 23.30 7.08 -8.16
N SER A 195 23.75 8.16 -7.51
CA SER A 195 23.76 8.27 -6.05
C SER A 195 22.37 8.28 -5.42
N VAL A 196 21.35 8.75 -6.16
CA VAL A 196 19.96 8.70 -5.70
C VAL A 196 19.46 7.27 -5.63
N PHE A 197 19.76 6.47 -6.65
CA PHE A 197 19.40 5.05 -6.67
C PHE A 197 20.17 4.25 -5.61
N GLU A 198 21.45 4.56 -5.38
CA GLU A 198 22.26 3.93 -4.32
C GLU A 198 21.71 4.22 -2.92
N LYS A 199 21.15 5.43 -2.70
CA LYS A 199 20.56 5.84 -1.42
C LYS A 199 19.08 5.50 -1.26
N ALA A 200 18.39 5.17 -2.35
CA ALA A 200 16.97 4.86 -2.33
C ALA A 200 16.71 3.68 -1.39
N ASP A 201 15.71 3.77 -0.52
CA ASP A 201 15.23 2.65 0.29
C ASP A 201 14.49 1.62 -0.56
N VAL A 202 13.83 2.07 -1.64
CA VAL A 202 13.10 1.23 -2.60
C VAL A 202 13.54 1.54 -4.03
N LEU A 203 13.91 0.50 -4.77
CA LEU A 203 14.08 0.58 -6.22
C LEU A 203 12.74 0.29 -6.90
N LEU A 204 12.23 1.24 -7.69
CA LEU A 204 11.07 1.03 -8.55
C LEU A 204 11.56 0.91 -10.00
N ALA A 205 10.95 0.01 -10.76
CA ALA A 205 11.23 -0.14 -12.19
C ALA A 205 9.94 -0.37 -12.96
N ASN A 206 9.88 0.11 -14.20
CA ASN A 206 8.72 -0.06 -15.09
C ASN A 206 8.54 -1.49 -15.64
N SER A 207 9.58 -2.33 -15.62
CA SER A 207 9.56 -3.74 -16.04
C SER A 207 10.63 -4.55 -15.30
N ARG A 208 10.59 -5.89 -15.39
CA ARG A 208 11.68 -6.73 -14.84
C ARG A 208 12.95 -6.55 -15.66
N GLU A 209 12.85 -6.38 -16.98
CA GLU A 209 14.00 -6.08 -17.82
C GLU A 209 14.70 -4.79 -17.36
N SER A 210 13.93 -3.73 -17.09
CA SER A 210 14.44 -2.48 -16.54
C SER A 210 15.10 -2.66 -15.16
N LEU A 211 14.48 -3.44 -14.27
CA LEU A 211 15.04 -3.74 -12.95
C LEU A 211 16.36 -4.52 -13.03
N LYS A 212 16.48 -5.45 -13.98
CA LYS A 212 17.69 -6.22 -14.24
C LYS A 212 18.86 -5.28 -14.59
N TYR A 213 18.69 -4.39 -15.57
CA TYR A 213 19.76 -3.47 -15.94
C TYR A 213 20.06 -2.43 -14.86
N LEU A 214 19.05 -2.02 -14.08
CA LEU A 214 19.26 -1.15 -12.92
C LEU A 214 20.19 -1.79 -11.90
N ARG A 215 19.94 -3.05 -11.54
CA ARG A 215 20.76 -3.80 -10.59
C ARG A 215 22.19 -3.98 -11.08
N GLU A 216 22.35 -4.33 -12.36
CA GLU A 216 23.64 -4.45 -13.01
C GLU A 216 24.40 -3.11 -12.99
N TRP A 217 23.71 -2.02 -13.34
CA TRP A 217 24.30 -0.70 -13.35
C TRP A 217 24.79 -0.28 -11.96
N LEU A 218 23.98 -0.54 -10.92
CA LEU A 218 24.30 -0.22 -9.53
C LEU A 218 25.30 -1.19 -8.89
N GLY A 219 25.46 -2.40 -9.42
CA GLY A 219 26.24 -3.47 -8.79
C GLY A 219 25.58 -3.96 -7.49
N THR A 220 24.25 -4.10 -7.47
CA THR A 220 23.48 -4.48 -6.27
C THR A 220 22.48 -5.60 -6.55
N ASP A 221 22.21 -6.43 -5.55
CA ASP A 221 21.16 -7.46 -5.54
C ASP A 221 19.85 -6.97 -4.88
N LYS A 222 19.79 -5.68 -4.52
CA LYS A 222 18.68 -5.08 -3.79
C LYS A 222 17.31 -5.45 -4.40
N PRO A 223 16.31 -5.88 -3.59
CA PRO A 223 14.95 -6.10 -4.08
C PRO A 223 14.37 -4.82 -4.68
N GLY A 224 13.69 -4.96 -5.82
CA GLY A 224 13.00 -3.86 -6.49
C GLY A 224 11.55 -4.22 -6.78
N HIS A 225 10.71 -3.19 -6.88
CA HIS A 225 9.28 -3.33 -7.17
C HIS A 225 8.99 -2.97 -8.62
N VAL A 226 8.38 -3.89 -9.36
CA VAL A 226 8.03 -3.67 -10.76
C VAL A 226 6.64 -3.03 -10.85
N LEU A 227 6.63 -1.76 -11.24
CA LEU A 227 5.46 -0.93 -11.42
C LEU A 227 5.38 -0.45 -12.88
N PRO A 228 4.67 -1.18 -13.77
CA PRO A 228 4.41 -0.73 -15.13
C PRO A 228 3.57 0.54 -15.18
N PRO A 229 3.75 1.40 -16.21
CA PRO A 229 2.82 2.47 -16.49
C PRO A 229 1.44 1.91 -16.85
N ALA A 230 0.44 2.79 -16.78
CA ALA A 230 -0.94 2.43 -17.10
C ALA A 230 -1.41 2.99 -18.44
N VAL A 231 -2.34 2.29 -19.08
CA VAL A 231 -3.27 2.88 -20.03
C VAL A 231 -4.18 3.83 -19.25
N ASN A 232 -4.28 5.07 -19.70
CA ASN A 232 -5.30 6.00 -19.22
C ASN A 232 -6.68 5.55 -19.72
N THR A 233 -7.28 4.59 -19.02
CA THR A 233 -8.56 3.98 -19.41
C THR A 233 -9.69 5.01 -19.47
N THR A 234 -9.64 6.07 -18.65
CA THR A 234 -10.59 7.17 -18.74
C THR A 234 -10.52 7.86 -20.09
N ALA A 235 -9.33 8.29 -20.54
CA ALA A 235 -9.18 8.90 -21.85
C ALA A 235 -9.47 7.89 -22.98
N ALA A 236 -9.12 6.62 -22.79
CA ALA A 236 -9.39 5.57 -23.76
C ALA A 236 -10.90 5.29 -23.96
N ASP A 237 -11.74 5.51 -22.94
CA ASP A 237 -13.19 5.30 -23.04
C ASP A 237 -13.92 6.50 -23.66
N LEU A 238 -13.27 7.67 -23.71
CA LEU A 238 -13.79 8.84 -24.41
C LEU A 238 -13.67 8.67 -25.93
N ARG A 239 -14.60 9.32 -26.65
CA ARG A 239 -14.56 9.52 -28.09
C ARG A 239 -14.53 11.00 -28.37
N GLU A 240 -13.53 11.44 -29.12
CA GLU A 240 -13.45 12.82 -29.62
C GLU A 240 -13.57 12.81 -31.15
N ASP A 241 -13.97 13.94 -31.73
CA ASP A 241 -14.06 14.08 -33.18
C ASP A 241 -12.69 13.88 -33.83
N VAL A 242 -12.70 13.04 -34.86
CA VAL A 242 -11.55 12.76 -35.70
C VAL A 242 -11.46 13.87 -36.75
N PRO A 243 -10.27 14.45 -37.02
CA PRO A 243 -10.13 15.52 -38.02
C PRO A 243 -10.78 15.15 -39.36
N GLU A 244 -11.56 16.07 -39.94
CA GLU A 244 -12.31 15.87 -41.19
C GLU A 244 -11.43 15.47 -42.40
N ALA A 245 -10.13 15.79 -42.33
CA ALA A 245 -9.09 15.38 -43.28
C ALA A 245 -8.86 13.84 -43.37
N LEU A 246 -9.57 13.05 -42.56
CA LEU A 246 -9.48 11.58 -42.47
C LEU A 246 -10.57 10.83 -43.25
N SER A 247 -11.33 11.51 -44.10
CA SER A 247 -12.49 10.91 -44.77
C SER A 247 -12.10 9.89 -45.85
N GLY A 248 -12.02 8.61 -45.44
CA GLY A 248 -12.27 7.44 -46.28
C GLY A 248 -11.10 6.48 -46.56
N ARG A 249 -9.84 6.87 -46.29
CA ARG A 249 -8.66 6.02 -46.55
C ARG A 249 -8.17 5.30 -45.30
N PRO A 250 -7.64 4.07 -45.41
CA PRO A 250 -6.97 3.40 -44.30
C PRO A 250 -5.70 4.17 -43.90
N PHE A 251 -5.37 4.15 -42.61
CA PHE A 251 -4.23 4.88 -42.10
C PHE A 251 -3.50 4.13 -40.98
N ALA A 252 -2.22 4.44 -40.82
CA ALA A 252 -1.40 4.02 -39.70
C ALA A 252 -1.19 5.19 -38.73
N VAL A 253 -0.85 4.87 -37.48
CA VAL A 253 -0.46 5.86 -36.47
C VAL A 253 0.99 5.63 -36.05
N TRP A 254 1.76 6.71 -35.97
CA TRP A 254 3.06 6.74 -35.28
C TRP A 254 3.04 7.84 -34.22
N SER A 255 3.47 7.50 -33.00
CA SER A 255 3.42 8.42 -31.86
C SER A 255 4.74 8.36 -31.10
N ALA A 256 5.60 9.36 -31.28
CA ALA A 256 6.84 9.46 -30.52
C ALA A 256 7.48 10.85 -30.60
N ARG A 257 8.54 11.04 -29.81
CA ARG A 257 9.44 12.20 -29.92
C ARG A 257 10.36 12.04 -31.13
N PRO A 258 10.89 13.14 -31.71
CA PRO A 258 11.77 13.12 -32.89
C PRO A 258 13.20 12.68 -32.51
N GLU A 259 13.31 11.56 -31.84
CA GLU A 259 14.58 10.94 -31.48
C GLU A 259 14.93 9.88 -32.52
N LYS A 260 16.18 9.86 -33.01
CA LYS A 260 16.58 8.94 -34.08
C LYS A 260 16.25 7.47 -33.77
N TYR A 261 16.42 7.03 -32.52
CA TYR A 261 16.09 5.67 -32.12
C TYR A 261 14.58 5.34 -32.14
N LYS A 262 13.68 6.33 -32.26
CA LYS A 262 12.21 6.13 -32.38
C LYS A 262 11.75 5.83 -33.81
N GLY A 263 12.64 5.93 -34.80
CA GLY A 263 12.42 5.45 -36.16
C GLY A 263 11.35 6.19 -36.97
N ALA A 264 11.25 7.52 -36.82
CA ALA A 264 10.26 8.32 -37.55
C ALA A 264 10.44 8.23 -39.07
N ASP A 265 11.70 8.18 -39.51
CA ASP A 265 12.14 7.94 -40.88
C ASP A 265 11.63 6.59 -41.42
N VAL A 266 11.77 5.52 -40.64
CA VAL A 266 11.27 4.19 -41.01
C VAL A 266 9.74 4.17 -41.08
N ALA A 267 9.05 4.84 -40.14
CA ALA A 267 7.59 4.94 -40.17
C ALA A 267 7.07 5.65 -41.43
N VAL A 268 7.67 6.78 -41.81
CA VAL A 268 7.29 7.51 -43.02
C VAL A 268 7.62 6.71 -44.28
N ARG A 269 8.84 6.16 -44.37
CA ARG A 269 9.27 5.32 -45.50
C ARG A 269 8.31 4.16 -45.72
N SER A 270 7.87 3.50 -44.65
CA SER A 270 6.96 2.36 -44.71
C SER A 270 5.61 2.67 -45.36
N ILE A 271 5.15 3.93 -45.26
CA ILE A 271 3.88 4.37 -45.85
C ILE A 271 4.07 4.92 -47.26
N LEU A 272 5.13 5.71 -47.50
CA LEU A 272 5.40 6.29 -48.82
C LEU A 272 5.79 5.24 -49.88
N GLU A 273 6.25 4.05 -49.47
CA GLU A 273 6.55 2.93 -50.36
C GLU A 273 5.36 1.97 -50.61
N LEU A 274 4.15 2.33 -50.18
CA LEU A 274 2.95 1.55 -50.48
C LEU A 274 2.40 1.94 -51.85
N ASP A 275 1.99 0.95 -52.65
CA ASP A 275 1.41 1.22 -53.97
C ASP A 275 -0.07 1.64 -53.91
N ILE A 276 -0.70 1.49 -52.75
CA ILE A 276 -2.11 1.77 -52.46
C ILE A 276 -2.31 3.07 -51.66
N PRO A 277 -3.45 3.78 -51.78
CA PRO A 277 -3.75 4.93 -50.94
C PRO A 277 -3.77 4.56 -49.46
N PHE A 278 -2.90 5.20 -48.67
CA PHE A 278 -2.74 4.89 -47.25
C PHE A 278 -2.07 6.05 -46.53
N ASP A 279 -2.63 6.50 -45.41
CA ASP A 279 -2.18 7.72 -44.72
C ASP A 279 -1.40 7.41 -43.44
N LEU A 280 -0.63 8.39 -42.95
CA LEU A 280 0.12 8.30 -41.70
C LEU A 280 -0.22 9.46 -40.76
N MET A 281 -0.75 9.11 -39.60
CA MET A 281 -1.06 10.04 -38.51
C MET A 281 0.13 10.14 -37.56
N LEU A 282 0.65 11.35 -37.38
CA LEU A 282 1.88 11.62 -36.64
C LEU A 282 1.60 12.38 -35.34
N PHE A 283 1.70 11.71 -34.21
CA PHE A 283 1.67 12.34 -32.88
C PHE A 283 3.06 12.67 -32.38
N GLY A 284 3.21 13.84 -31.77
CA GLY A 284 4.49 14.34 -31.26
C GLY A 284 5.06 15.45 -32.15
N SER A 285 6.32 15.32 -32.55
CA SER A 285 6.96 16.35 -33.39
C SER A 285 6.58 16.17 -34.87
N THR A 286 6.22 17.28 -35.49
CA THR A 286 5.81 17.37 -36.90
C THR A 286 6.99 17.49 -37.87
N LYS A 287 8.23 17.55 -37.34
CA LYS A 287 9.47 17.60 -38.13
C LYS A 287 9.90 16.20 -38.55
N VAL A 288 9.03 15.46 -39.23
CA VAL A 288 9.37 14.17 -39.82
C VAL A 288 9.76 14.40 -41.27
N ALA A 289 10.84 13.77 -41.72
CA ALA A 289 11.27 13.87 -43.12
C ALA A 289 10.25 13.18 -44.03
N GLY A 290 9.79 13.87 -45.07
CA GLY A 290 8.80 13.38 -46.03
C GLY A 290 7.73 14.42 -46.36
N GLN A 291 7.13 14.31 -47.54
CA GLN A 291 6.03 15.17 -47.97
C GLN A 291 4.82 14.33 -48.34
N SER A 292 3.63 14.84 -48.04
CA SER A 292 2.38 14.24 -48.51
C SER A 292 2.38 14.17 -50.04
N THR A 293 1.80 13.11 -50.57
CA THR A 293 1.57 12.88 -52.00
C THR A 293 0.06 12.80 -52.27
N ASP A 294 -0.32 12.48 -53.51
CA ASP A 294 -1.71 12.21 -53.87
C ASP A 294 -2.21 10.89 -53.27
N LYS A 295 -1.31 9.91 -53.09
CA LYS A 295 -1.61 8.60 -52.50
C LYS A 295 -1.51 8.57 -50.97
N HIS A 296 -0.60 9.35 -50.39
CA HIS A 296 -0.27 9.28 -48.97
C HIS A 296 -0.31 10.66 -48.33
N LYS A 297 -1.19 10.86 -47.35
CA LYS A 297 -1.17 12.04 -46.48
C LYS A 297 -0.36 11.75 -45.23
N LEU A 298 0.68 12.55 -44.99
CA LEU A 298 1.38 12.61 -43.72
C LEU A 298 0.75 13.73 -42.90
N VAL A 299 -0.01 13.38 -41.86
CA VAL A 299 -0.85 14.33 -41.12
C VAL A 299 -0.26 14.54 -39.71
N PRO A 300 0.36 15.71 -39.45
CA PRO A 300 0.86 16.02 -38.12
C PRO A 300 -0.25 16.44 -37.16
N LEU A 301 -0.32 15.81 -36.00
CA LEU A 301 -1.40 15.97 -35.01
C LEU A 301 -0.89 16.59 -33.70
N GLY A 302 -0.07 17.63 -33.82
CA GLY A 302 0.48 18.34 -32.66
C GLY A 302 -0.60 18.86 -31.70
N GLY A 303 -0.35 18.77 -30.40
CA GLY A 303 -1.16 19.44 -29.37
C GLY A 303 -2.51 18.78 -29.01
N ARG A 304 -2.81 17.59 -29.55
CA ARG A 304 -4.06 16.86 -29.27
C ARG A 304 -4.13 16.30 -27.84
N SER A 305 -5.35 16.03 -27.37
CA SER A 305 -5.62 15.36 -26.09
C SER A 305 -5.25 13.88 -26.17
N ASP A 306 -5.17 13.23 -25.01
CA ASP A 306 -4.96 11.78 -24.93
C ASP A 306 -6.17 11.01 -25.52
N ALA A 307 -7.40 11.52 -25.32
CA ALA A 307 -8.63 10.93 -25.86
C ALA A 307 -8.71 11.00 -27.40
N ALA A 308 -8.25 12.09 -28.02
CA ALA A 308 -8.11 12.18 -29.47
C ALA A 308 -7.13 11.12 -30.01
N LYS A 309 -6.01 10.89 -29.29
CA LYS A 309 -5.04 9.85 -29.64
C LYS A 309 -5.65 8.45 -29.58
N PHE A 310 -6.37 8.11 -28.52
CA PHE A 310 -7.08 6.83 -28.42
C PHE A 310 -8.14 6.65 -29.51
N THR A 311 -8.88 7.72 -29.84
CA THR A 311 -9.88 7.65 -30.92
C THR A 311 -9.23 7.37 -32.27
N LEU A 312 -8.09 8.02 -32.55
CA LEU A 312 -7.34 7.78 -33.78
C LEU A 312 -6.71 6.38 -33.82
N MET A 313 -6.11 5.92 -32.72
CA MET A 313 -5.56 4.57 -32.64
C MET A 313 -6.65 3.52 -32.90
N ARG A 314 -7.83 3.64 -32.29
CA ARG A 314 -8.97 2.72 -32.49
C ARG A 314 -9.39 2.60 -33.96
N ASN A 315 -9.36 3.72 -34.69
CA ASN A 315 -9.75 3.74 -36.11
C ASN A 315 -8.61 3.37 -37.06
N ALA A 316 -7.35 3.45 -36.61
CA ALA A 316 -6.19 3.09 -37.42
C ALA A 316 -6.22 1.61 -37.83
N HIS A 317 -5.60 1.31 -38.96
CA HIS A 317 -5.38 -0.05 -39.45
C HIS A 317 -4.24 -0.74 -38.69
N MET A 318 -3.23 0.04 -38.29
CA MET A 318 -2.11 -0.41 -37.47
C MET A 318 -1.42 0.76 -36.76
N VAL A 319 -0.66 0.45 -35.72
CA VAL A 319 0.29 1.38 -35.09
C VAL A 319 1.72 0.94 -35.42
N LEU A 320 2.56 1.90 -35.80
CA LEU A 320 3.97 1.67 -36.13
C LEU A 320 4.85 1.98 -34.91
N ALA A 321 5.58 0.97 -34.44
CA ALA A 321 6.57 1.09 -33.37
C ALA A 321 7.97 0.65 -33.84
N PRO A 322 8.61 1.40 -34.77
CA PRO A 322 9.93 1.07 -35.31
C PRO A 322 11.09 1.39 -34.35
N SER A 323 10.81 1.62 -33.07
CA SER A 323 11.80 1.97 -32.05
C SER A 323 12.93 0.93 -31.97
N LYS A 324 14.17 1.40 -31.97
CA LYS A 324 15.37 0.59 -31.69
C LYS A 324 15.55 0.32 -30.20
N PHE A 325 14.98 1.17 -29.36
CA PHE A 325 15.00 1.06 -27.90
C PHE A 325 13.69 1.57 -27.29
N GLU A 326 13.23 0.90 -26.24
CA GLU A 326 12.18 1.36 -25.34
C GLU A 326 12.50 0.91 -23.91
N GLY A 327 12.29 1.81 -22.94
CA GLY A 327 12.29 1.42 -21.52
C GLY A 327 11.04 0.65 -21.11
N PHE A 328 9.93 0.82 -21.84
CA PHE A 328 8.67 0.07 -21.67
C PHE A 328 7.89 0.04 -23.00
N GLY A 329 7.68 1.24 -23.56
CA GLY A 329 6.94 1.47 -24.80
C GLY A 329 5.43 1.54 -24.57
N MET A 330 4.97 2.68 -24.04
CA MET A 330 3.53 2.91 -23.79
C MET A 330 2.68 2.96 -25.06
N VAL A 331 3.25 3.29 -26.21
CA VAL A 331 2.50 3.44 -27.47
C VAL A 331 1.92 2.11 -27.96
N PRO A 332 2.69 1.01 -28.00
CA PRO A 332 2.11 -0.32 -28.19
C PRO A 332 1.00 -0.65 -27.19
N MET A 333 1.20 -0.41 -25.89
CA MET A 333 0.18 -0.62 -24.86
C MET A 333 -1.12 0.16 -25.15
N GLU A 334 -1.02 1.43 -25.52
CA GLU A 334 -2.17 2.29 -25.88
C GLU A 334 -2.90 1.79 -27.13
N ALA A 335 -2.15 1.31 -28.13
CA ALA A 335 -2.68 0.78 -29.38
C ALA A 335 -3.48 -0.51 -29.15
N LEU A 336 -2.90 -1.45 -28.40
CA LEU A 336 -3.55 -2.71 -28.06
C LEU A 336 -4.80 -2.48 -27.20
N ALA A 337 -4.74 -1.55 -26.23
CA ALA A 337 -5.91 -1.16 -25.44
C ALA A 337 -6.99 -0.41 -26.26
N SER A 338 -6.66 0.03 -27.47
CA SER A 338 -7.58 0.60 -28.46
C SER A 338 -8.14 -0.43 -29.43
N GLY A 339 -7.67 -1.68 -29.36
CA GLY A 339 -8.05 -2.77 -30.27
C GLY A 339 -7.31 -2.76 -31.61
N THR A 340 -6.11 -2.17 -31.65
CA THR A 340 -5.35 -1.96 -32.89
C THR A 340 -4.03 -2.72 -32.87
N PRO A 341 -3.68 -3.46 -33.94
CA PRO A 341 -2.43 -4.20 -34.01
C PRO A 341 -1.22 -3.27 -34.12
N VAL A 342 -0.07 -3.75 -33.66
CA VAL A 342 1.20 -3.00 -33.63
C VAL A 342 2.25 -3.74 -34.43
N VAL A 343 2.84 -3.07 -35.44
CA VAL A 343 4.07 -3.54 -36.09
C VAL A 343 5.25 -2.97 -35.32
N ALA A 344 6.04 -3.84 -34.70
CA ALA A 344 7.06 -3.45 -33.73
C ALA A 344 8.37 -4.21 -33.96
N ARG A 345 9.50 -3.60 -33.60
CA ARG A 345 10.76 -4.36 -33.50
C ARG A 345 10.69 -5.35 -32.34
N ASP A 346 11.38 -6.47 -32.49
CA ASP A 346 11.48 -7.51 -31.47
C ASP A 346 12.39 -7.09 -30.30
N LEU A 347 11.87 -6.23 -29.41
CA LEU A 347 12.56 -5.75 -28.21
C LEU A 347 12.27 -6.66 -27.01
N PRO A 348 13.26 -6.93 -26.13
CA PRO A 348 13.07 -7.75 -24.93
C PRO A 348 11.91 -7.29 -24.05
N VAL A 349 11.79 -5.97 -23.81
CA VAL A 349 10.70 -5.43 -22.99
C VAL A 349 9.31 -5.66 -23.60
N TYR A 350 9.19 -5.72 -24.94
CA TYR A 350 7.92 -6.05 -25.56
C TYR A 350 7.56 -7.52 -25.43
N ARG A 351 8.56 -8.40 -25.38
CA ARG A 351 8.34 -9.83 -25.11
C ARG A 351 7.90 -10.05 -23.67
N GLU A 352 8.43 -9.29 -22.72
CA GLU A 352 7.97 -9.30 -21.33
C GLU A 352 6.54 -8.76 -21.21
N GLU A 353 6.32 -7.52 -21.63
CA GLU A 353 5.10 -6.78 -21.27
C GLU A 353 3.89 -7.14 -22.12
N TYR A 354 4.10 -7.75 -23.29
CA TYR A 354 3.02 -8.15 -24.20
C TYR A 354 2.92 -9.66 -24.43
N ALA A 355 3.64 -10.46 -23.65
CA ALA A 355 3.46 -11.92 -23.63
C ALA A 355 1.99 -12.29 -23.40
N GLY A 356 1.50 -13.27 -24.17
CA GLY A 356 0.15 -13.81 -24.06
C GLY A 356 -0.97 -12.88 -24.56
N ILE A 357 -0.65 -11.75 -25.20
CA ILE A 357 -1.64 -10.95 -25.93
C ILE A 357 -1.67 -11.44 -27.38
N ASP A 358 -2.64 -12.30 -27.67
CA ASP A 358 -2.73 -12.93 -28.98
C ASP A 358 -3.05 -11.92 -30.08
N GLY A 359 -2.23 -11.95 -31.12
CA GLY A 359 -2.45 -11.22 -32.35
C GLY A 359 -2.26 -9.70 -32.32
N GLY A 360 -2.04 -9.11 -31.15
CA GLY A 360 -1.81 -7.68 -31.02
C GLY A 360 -0.45 -7.22 -31.54
N MET A 361 0.61 -7.97 -31.26
CA MET A 361 1.99 -7.60 -31.60
C MET A 361 2.50 -8.36 -32.82
N ILE A 362 2.98 -7.63 -33.82
CA ILE A 362 3.60 -8.16 -35.04
C ILE A 362 5.08 -7.80 -34.99
N TYR A 363 5.91 -8.78 -34.63
CA TYR A 363 7.33 -8.57 -34.40
C TYR A 363 8.16 -8.63 -35.69
N VAL A 364 9.10 -7.71 -35.80
CA VAL A 364 10.09 -7.62 -36.87
C VAL A 364 11.48 -7.75 -36.26
N PRO A 365 12.43 -8.48 -36.89
CA PRO A 365 13.80 -8.58 -36.42
C PRO A 365 14.44 -7.22 -36.10
N ARG A 366 15.26 -7.19 -35.04
CA ARG A 366 16.01 -5.99 -34.67
C ARG A 366 17.02 -5.63 -35.77
N GLY A 367 17.15 -4.33 -36.07
CA GLY A 367 18.14 -3.83 -37.02
C GLY A 367 17.80 -3.92 -38.51
N ASP A 368 16.69 -4.57 -38.88
CA ASP A 368 16.27 -4.70 -40.29
C ASP A 368 15.12 -3.74 -40.62
N ASP A 369 15.47 -2.58 -41.17
CA ASP A 369 14.51 -1.53 -41.54
C ASP A 369 13.68 -1.95 -42.76
N ASP A 370 14.26 -2.72 -43.69
CA ASP A 370 13.54 -3.19 -44.88
C ASP A 370 12.55 -4.30 -44.53
N ALA A 371 12.86 -5.19 -43.57
CA ALA A 371 11.90 -6.14 -43.03
C ALA A 371 10.72 -5.43 -42.35
N PHE A 372 10.98 -4.28 -41.70
CA PHE A 372 9.91 -3.48 -41.12
C PHE A 372 8.98 -2.93 -42.21
N VAL A 373 9.55 -2.32 -43.27
CA VAL A 373 8.79 -1.82 -44.42
C VAL A 373 8.00 -2.95 -45.10
N ARG A 374 8.62 -4.10 -45.35
CA ARG A 374 7.94 -5.27 -45.95
C ARG A 374 6.77 -5.75 -45.08
N LYS A 375 6.95 -5.79 -43.76
CA LYS A 375 5.87 -6.21 -42.85
C LYS A 375 4.74 -5.19 -42.79
N VAL A 376 5.04 -3.89 -42.82
CA VAL A 376 4.00 -2.85 -42.94
C VAL A 376 3.20 -3.02 -44.23
N ARG A 377 3.86 -3.27 -45.36
CA ARG A 377 3.19 -3.54 -46.65
C ARG A 377 2.26 -4.76 -46.56
N GLU A 378 2.73 -5.86 -45.99
CA GLU A 378 1.91 -7.07 -45.77
C GLU A 378 0.65 -6.77 -44.95
N VAL A 379 0.79 -6.05 -43.83
CA VAL A 379 -0.36 -5.71 -42.96
C VAL A 379 -1.29 -4.70 -43.62
N ALA A 380 -0.77 -3.76 -44.40
CA ALA A 380 -1.56 -2.74 -45.10
C ALA A 380 -2.44 -3.33 -46.21
N LEU A 381 -1.99 -4.41 -46.86
CA LEU A 381 -2.71 -5.11 -47.92
C LEU A 381 -3.75 -6.12 -47.37
N ALA A 382 -3.63 -6.51 -46.10
CA ALA A 382 -4.57 -7.41 -45.44
C ALA A 382 -5.78 -6.64 -44.84
N PRO A 383 -6.93 -7.31 -44.63
CA PRO A 383 -8.02 -6.75 -43.83
C PRO A 383 -7.53 -6.30 -42.45
N LYS A 384 -8.14 -5.24 -41.91
CA LYS A 384 -7.81 -4.73 -40.57
C LYS A 384 -7.96 -5.86 -39.55
N ARG A 385 -6.89 -6.13 -38.81
CA ARG A 385 -6.91 -7.12 -37.72
C ARG A 385 -7.62 -6.53 -36.52
N GLU A 386 -8.59 -7.26 -35.98
CA GLU A 386 -9.17 -6.96 -34.68
C GLU A 386 -8.29 -7.54 -33.57
N VAL A 387 -8.06 -6.73 -32.54
CA VAL A 387 -7.33 -7.11 -31.33
C VAL A 387 -8.28 -6.93 -30.16
N ASP A 388 -8.43 -7.96 -29.32
CA ASP A 388 -9.20 -7.82 -28.08
C ASP A 388 -8.44 -6.87 -27.11
N PRO A 389 -9.02 -5.71 -26.75
CA PRO A 389 -8.37 -4.78 -25.85
C PRO A 389 -8.44 -5.22 -24.38
N ALA A 390 -9.30 -6.19 -24.01
CA ALA A 390 -9.57 -6.54 -22.63
C ALA A 390 -8.33 -7.04 -21.86
N PRO A 391 -7.49 -7.95 -22.39
CA PRO A 391 -6.30 -8.43 -21.66
C PRO A 391 -5.32 -7.31 -21.33
N VAL A 392 -5.12 -6.36 -22.25
CA VAL A 392 -4.22 -5.21 -22.04
C VAL A 392 -4.81 -4.25 -21.01
N ARG A 393 -6.11 -3.94 -21.11
CA ARG A 393 -6.81 -3.06 -20.16
C ARG A 393 -6.83 -3.66 -18.76
N GLU A 394 -6.98 -4.98 -18.63
CA GLU A 394 -6.98 -5.67 -17.36
C GLU A 394 -5.58 -5.70 -16.72
N ARG A 395 -4.54 -5.98 -17.50
CA ARG A 395 -3.15 -6.13 -17.01
C ARG A 395 -2.43 -4.80 -16.82
N LEU A 396 -2.68 -3.84 -17.71
CA LEU A 396 -1.95 -2.57 -17.83
C LEU A 396 -2.87 -1.34 -17.73
N GLY A 397 -4.13 -1.47 -17.30
CA GLY A 397 -5.00 -0.30 -17.06
C GLY A 397 -4.77 0.39 -15.72
N MET A 398 -5.38 1.56 -15.51
CA MET A 398 -5.27 2.34 -14.25
C MET A 398 -5.61 1.51 -13.00
N LYS A 399 -6.59 0.60 -13.07
CA LYS A 399 -6.94 -0.30 -11.95
C LYS A 399 -5.82 -1.27 -11.61
N ALA A 400 -5.11 -1.78 -12.61
CA ALA A 400 -3.98 -2.69 -12.40
C ALA A 400 -2.80 -1.97 -11.75
N MET A 401 -2.49 -0.77 -12.24
CA MET A 401 -1.47 0.08 -11.62
C MET A 401 -1.86 0.47 -10.19
N ALA A 402 -3.13 0.75 -9.91
CA ALA A 402 -3.60 1.02 -8.55
C ALA A 402 -3.34 -0.17 -7.60
N ARG A 403 -3.65 -1.41 -8.02
CA ARG A 403 -3.34 -2.62 -7.22
C ARG A 403 -1.85 -2.81 -7.00
N LYS A 404 -1.02 -2.60 -8.03
CA LYS A 404 0.45 -2.68 -7.91
C LYS A 404 1.02 -1.54 -7.08
N THR A 405 0.37 -0.38 -7.13
CA THR A 405 0.74 0.78 -6.34
C THR A 405 0.68 0.38 -4.89
N GLU A 406 -0.40 -0.24 -4.39
CA GLU A 406 -0.61 -0.75 -3.01
C GLU A 406 0.41 -1.82 -2.54
N GLY A 407 1.26 -2.34 -3.43
CA GLY A 407 2.30 -3.33 -3.11
C GLY A 407 3.73 -2.79 -3.01
N ILE A 408 3.96 -1.49 -3.22
CA ILE A 408 5.29 -0.88 -2.99
C ILE A 408 5.71 -1.12 -1.49
N PRO A 409 6.94 -0.90 -1.04
CA PRO A 409 7.22 -0.84 0.41
C PRO A 409 6.83 0.52 1.03
N TYR A 410 6.54 0.59 2.34
CA TYR A 410 6.31 1.84 3.12
C TYR A 410 5.04 2.69 2.78
N HIS A 411 4.22 2.21 1.87
CA HIS A 411 3.23 3.01 1.13
C HIS A 411 1.80 2.41 1.16
N SER A 412 1.45 1.50 2.09
CA SER A 412 0.05 1.02 2.11
C SER A 412 -0.89 2.20 2.37
N MET A 413 -1.70 2.55 1.36
CA MET A 413 -2.53 3.76 1.35
C MET A 413 -3.98 3.48 1.77
N ARG A 414 -4.48 2.25 1.51
CA ARG A 414 -5.88 1.85 1.75
C ARG A 414 -6.07 0.88 2.92
N ARG A 415 -5.10 -0.01 3.20
CA ARG A 415 -5.31 -1.17 4.09
C ARG A 415 -4.24 -1.25 5.17
N LYS A 416 -4.63 -1.64 6.39
CA LYS A 416 -3.65 -2.11 7.39
C LYS A 416 -2.98 -3.36 6.81
N ARG A 417 -1.68 -3.32 6.55
CA ARG A 417 -0.88 -4.48 6.15
C ARG A 417 -0.08 -4.94 7.36
N VAL A 418 -0.43 -6.10 7.89
CA VAL A 418 0.05 -6.59 9.19
C VAL A 418 1.11 -7.68 8.98
N SER A 419 2.35 -7.41 9.41
CA SER A 419 3.43 -8.38 9.47
C SER A 419 3.52 -8.98 10.88
N ALA A 420 3.27 -10.26 11.05
CA ALA A 420 3.56 -10.95 12.31
C ALA A 420 5.01 -11.44 12.33
N GLN A 421 5.78 -11.05 13.33
CA GLN A 421 7.05 -11.67 13.65
C GLN A 421 6.80 -12.79 14.66
N LEU A 422 7.33 -13.98 14.38
CA LEU A 422 7.34 -15.09 15.31
C LEU A 422 8.80 -15.42 15.63
N ILE A 423 9.15 -15.50 16.92
CA ILE A 423 10.40 -16.15 17.32
C ILE A 423 10.07 -17.54 17.86
N ALA A 424 10.82 -18.54 17.43
CA ALA A 424 10.61 -19.92 17.81
C ALA A 424 11.95 -20.65 17.95
N TYR A 425 11.97 -21.73 18.72
CA TYR A 425 13.15 -22.58 18.86
C TYR A 425 12.73 -24.03 19.21
N TRP A 426 12.03 -24.26 20.31
CA TRP A 426 11.40 -25.53 20.69
C TRP A 426 10.09 -25.22 21.42
N GLY A 427 9.13 -26.13 21.44
CA GLY A 427 7.78 -25.89 21.97
C GLY A 427 6.88 -25.08 21.04
N PHE A 428 7.20 -24.99 19.74
CA PHE A 428 6.36 -24.32 18.76
C PHE A 428 5.01 -25.03 18.60
N LEU A 429 3.94 -24.24 18.63
CA LEU A 429 2.56 -24.70 18.45
C LEU A 429 2.05 -24.32 17.05
N PRO A 430 1.65 -25.28 16.21
CA PRO A 430 0.96 -24.98 14.95
C PRO A 430 -0.27 -24.07 15.14
N GLU A 431 -0.96 -24.20 16.27
CA GLU A 431 -2.11 -23.37 16.65
C GLU A 431 -1.74 -21.90 16.84
N SER A 432 -0.45 -21.59 17.12
CA SER A 432 0.06 -20.21 17.15
C SER A 432 -0.03 -19.55 15.78
N LEU A 433 0.33 -20.29 14.72
CA LEU A 433 0.17 -19.82 13.35
C LEU A 433 -1.29 -19.84 12.92
N GLU A 434 -2.03 -20.91 13.21
CA GLU A 434 -3.45 -21.03 12.87
C GLU A 434 -4.26 -19.84 13.38
N SER A 435 -3.98 -19.39 14.60
CA SER A 435 -4.72 -18.31 15.25
C SER A 435 -4.43 -16.91 14.70
N ILE A 436 -3.35 -16.72 13.94
CA ILE A 436 -2.97 -15.41 13.37
C ILE A 436 -3.04 -15.38 11.84
N TYR A 437 -2.86 -16.52 11.19
CA TYR A 437 -2.79 -16.67 9.73
C TYR A 437 -3.93 -15.98 8.96
N PRO A 438 -5.22 -16.10 9.36
CA PRO A 438 -6.31 -15.45 8.62
C PRO A 438 -6.32 -13.93 8.77
N HIS A 439 -5.63 -13.38 9.78
CA HIS A 439 -5.74 -11.97 10.14
C HIS A 439 -4.54 -11.13 9.72
N VAL A 440 -3.45 -11.75 9.24
CA VAL A 440 -2.19 -11.05 8.90
C VAL A 440 -1.81 -11.23 7.43
N ASP A 441 -1.01 -10.30 6.91
CA ASP A 441 -0.60 -10.25 5.50
C ASP A 441 0.77 -10.86 5.25
N GLU A 442 1.61 -10.97 6.29
CA GLU A 442 2.94 -11.58 6.23
C GLU A 442 3.29 -12.19 7.59
N ILE A 443 3.97 -13.34 7.62
CA ILE A 443 4.48 -13.99 8.83
C ILE A 443 5.98 -14.26 8.67
N LEU A 444 6.78 -13.73 9.58
CA LEU A 444 8.23 -13.82 9.58
C LEU A 444 8.71 -14.60 10.78
N VAL A 445 9.24 -15.79 10.55
CA VAL A 445 9.65 -16.70 11.63
C VAL A 445 11.17 -16.77 11.72
N ALA A 446 11.73 -16.28 12.82
CA ALA A 446 13.12 -16.55 13.18
C ALA A 446 13.17 -17.78 14.08
N PHE A 447 13.71 -18.88 13.55
CA PHE A 447 13.83 -20.15 14.23
C PHE A 447 15.27 -20.41 14.65
N GLY A 448 15.50 -20.78 15.92
CA GLY A 448 16.82 -21.22 16.39
C GLY A 448 17.11 -20.90 17.85
N ARG A 449 18.08 -21.62 18.43
CA ARG A 449 18.45 -21.52 19.85
C ARG A 449 19.13 -20.18 20.17
N VAL A 450 19.05 -19.71 21.43
CA VAL A 450 19.92 -18.64 21.98
C VAL A 450 20.83 -19.21 23.07
N PRO A 451 21.97 -18.60 23.46
CA PRO A 451 23.00 -19.28 24.25
C PRO A 451 22.57 -19.80 25.63
N LYS A 452 21.54 -19.18 26.24
CA LYS A 452 20.95 -19.59 27.55
C LYS A 452 19.81 -20.62 27.42
N ALA A 453 19.48 -21.02 26.20
CA ALA A 453 18.34 -21.84 25.88
C ALA A 453 18.79 -23.32 25.84
N GLN A 454 17.99 -24.23 26.42
CA GLN A 454 18.25 -25.67 26.41
C GLN A 454 18.41 -26.22 24.98
N VAL A 455 19.10 -27.35 24.81
CA VAL A 455 19.18 -28.02 23.51
C VAL A 455 18.10 -29.08 23.50
N VAL A 456 16.95 -28.73 22.95
CA VAL A 456 15.77 -29.61 22.88
C VAL A 456 15.31 -29.64 21.43
N ASP A 457 15.23 -30.83 20.87
CA ASP A 457 14.56 -31.09 19.60
C ASP A 457 13.26 -31.84 19.89
N ASP A 458 12.14 -31.14 19.76
CA ASP A 458 10.79 -31.65 19.99
C ASP A 458 10.01 -31.77 18.68
N GLY A 459 10.67 -31.66 17.52
CA GLY A 459 10.01 -31.63 16.20
C GLY A 459 9.35 -30.28 15.84
N SER A 460 9.68 -29.20 16.55
CA SER A 460 9.11 -27.86 16.31
C SER A 460 9.36 -27.34 14.90
N LEU A 461 10.56 -27.58 14.34
CA LEU A 461 10.92 -27.09 13.02
C LEU A 461 10.13 -27.81 11.92
N GLU A 462 9.95 -29.12 12.08
CA GLU A 462 9.19 -29.98 11.20
C GLU A 462 7.72 -29.55 11.19
N ARG A 463 7.14 -29.33 12.39
CA ARG A 463 5.77 -28.81 12.53
C ARG A 463 5.60 -27.44 11.87
N LEU A 464 6.57 -26.54 12.06
CA LEU A 464 6.56 -25.21 11.44
C LEU A 464 6.61 -25.30 9.91
N ARG A 465 7.48 -26.16 9.36
CA ARG A 465 7.61 -26.36 7.90
C ARG A 465 6.41 -27.07 7.28
N ALA A 466 5.75 -27.94 8.03
CA ALA A 466 4.57 -28.67 7.59
C ALA A 466 3.28 -27.84 7.65
N PHE A 467 3.31 -26.65 8.27
CA PHE A 467 2.14 -25.79 8.36
C PHE A 467 1.64 -25.37 6.97
N PRO A 468 0.33 -25.46 6.66
CA PRO A 468 -0.20 -25.09 5.35
C PRO A 468 -0.07 -23.59 5.09
N ASP A 469 0.62 -23.20 4.01
CA ASP A 469 0.75 -21.80 3.58
C ASP A 469 0.18 -21.57 2.16
N PRO A 470 -1.15 -21.70 1.97
CA PRO A 470 -1.78 -21.53 0.66
C PRO A 470 -1.57 -20.13 0.05
N ASP A 471 -1.48 -19.10 0.90
CA ASP A 471 -1.32 -17.71 0.48
C ASP A 471 0.15 -17.28 0.32
N LYS A 472 1.11 -18.18 0.61
CA LYS A 472 2.57 -17.90 0.56
C LYS A 472 2.98 -16.71 1.44
N LYS A 473 2.42 -16.62 2.65
CA LYS A 473 2.65 -15.53 3.61
C LYS A 473 3.80 -15.79 4.58
N ILE A 474 4.28 -17.03 4.70
CA ILE A 474 5.24 -17.44 5.74
C ILE A 474 6.68 -17.43 5.18
N ARG A 475 7.58 -16.71 5.85
CA ARG A 475 9.03 -16.73 5.58
C ARG A 475 9.77 -17.16 6.83
N ILE A 476 10.60 -18.20 6.71
CA ILE A 476 11.30 -18.81 7.84
C ILE A 476 12.81 -18.65 7.65
N GLU A 477 13.49 -18.10 8.65
CA GLU A 477 14.94 -18.13 8.79
C GLU A 477 15.32 -19.12 9.89
N VAL A 478 16.08 -20.15 9.52
CA VAL A 478 16.57 -21.15 10.45
C VAL A 478 18.05 -20.90 10.72
N ARG A 479 18.42 -20.81 11.99
CA ARG A 479 19.82 -20.81 12.44
C ARG A 479 19.98 -21.78 13.61
N ASN A 480 21.10 -22.48 13.68
CA ASN A 480 21.38 -23.37 14.79
C ASN A 480 21.46 -22.58 16.11
N ASP A 481 22.21 -21.47 16.10
CA ASP A 481 22.32 -20.56 17.23
C ASP A 481 22.20 -19.10 16.76
N TRP A 482 21.31 -18.37 17.41
CA TRP A 482 21.22 -16.93 17.40
C TRP A 482 22.02 -16.36 18.56
N LYS A 483 22.64 -15.19 18.36
CA LYS A 483 23.38 -14.50 19.42
C LYS A 483 22.50 -14.21 20.64
N ASP A 484 21.28 -13.74 20.39
CA ASP A 484 20.30 -13.35 21.38
C ASP A 484 18.92 -13.18 20.70
N LYS A 485 17.85 -13.08 21.49
CA LYS A 485 16.48 -12.83 20.98
C LYS A 485 16.37 -11.50 20.24
N LYS A 486 17.26 -10.54 20.53
CA LYS A 486 17.28 -9.23 19.85
C LYS A 486 17.68 -9.39 18.38
N ARG A 487 18.68 -10.20 18.05
CA ARG A 487 19.07 -10.48 16.65
C ARG A 487 17.99 -11.20 15.86
N MET A 488 17.22 -12.09 16.51
CA MET A 488 16.07 -12.75 15.88
C MET A 488 15.02 -11.70 15.44
N ARG A 489 14.62 -10.82 16.37
CA ARG A 489 13.64 -9.75 16.08
C ARG A 489 14.17 -8.72 15.08
N GLU A 490 15.46 -8.35 15.13
CA GLU A 490 16.08 -7.46 14.13
C GLU A 490 16.03 -8.05 12.71
N TRP A 491 16.22 -9.37 12.56
CA TRP A 491 16.08 -10.02 11.26
C TRP A 491 14.64 -9.91 10.75
N CYS A 492 13.65 -10.30 11.57
CA CYS A 492 12.24 -10.18 11.20
C CYS A 492 11.86 -8.73 10.85
N SER A 493 12.24 -7.74 11.65
CA SER A 493 11.96 -6.33 11.35
C SER A 493 12.53 -5.88 10.00
N ARG A 494 13.75 -6.29 9.63
CA ARG A 494 14.34 -5.94 8.31
C ARG A 494 13.64 -6.58 7.12
N GLN A 495 12.96 -7.71 7.32
CA GLN A 495 12.25 -8.42 6.26
C GLN A 495 10.79 -7.97 6.12
N SER A 496 10.26 -7.27 7.12
CA SER A 496 8.85 -6.86 7.19
C SER A 496 8.49 -5.91 6.06
N THR A 497 7.35 -6.19 5.45
CA THR A 497 6.80 -5.37 4.35
C THR A 497 5.46 -4.70 4.70
N GLY A 498 4.82 -5.12 5.80
CA GLY A 498 3.64 -4.51 6.39
C GLY A 498 3.92 -3.19 7.11
N ASN A 499 2.91 -2.31 7.14
CA ASN A 499 2.94 -1.04 7.86
C ASN A 499 2.48 -1.17 9.33
N TYR A 500 2.00 -2.35 9.73
CA TYR A 500 1.76 -2.75 11.11
C TYR A 500 2.57 -4.00 11.39
N GLN A 501 3.21 -4.06 12.55
CA GLN A 501 4.00 -5.22 12.92
C GLN A 501 3.51 -5.79 14.25
N LEU A 502 3.26 -7.11 14.29
CA LEU A 502 2.97 -7.85 15.51
C LEU A 502 4.23 -8.58 15.94
N VAL A 503 4.52 -8.62 17.23
CA VAL A 503 5.69 -9.33 17.75
C VAL A 503 5.20 -10.41 18.70
N LEU A 504 5.26 -11.63 18.21
CA LEU A 504 4.62 -12.78 18.82
C LEU A 504 5.69 -13.84 19.13
N ASP A 505 5.39 -14.66 20.13
CA ASP A 505 6.17 -15.85 20.44
C ASP A 505 5.44 -17.07 19.85
N GLY A 506 6.20 -18.01 19.28
CA GLY A 506 5.64 -19.14 18.54
C GLY A 506 5.07 -20.28 19.39
N ASP A 507 5.05 -20.10 20.71
CA ASP A 507 4.53 -21.04 21.70
C ASP A 507 3.29 -20.49 22.43
N GLU A 508 2.60 -19.53 21.79
CA GLU A 508 1.38 -18.89 22.30
C GLU A 508 0.27 -18.85 21.24
N VAL A 509 -0.98 -19.08 21.64
CA VAL A 509 -2.17 -18.95 20.77
C VAL A 509 -2.82 -17.58 21.00
N TRP A 510 -3.15 -16.91 19.91
CA TRP A 510 -3.61 -15.52 19.87
C TRP A 510 -5.07 -15.47 19.43
N VAL A 511 -5.96 -14.98 20.30
CA VAL A 511 -7.41 -14.93 20.05
C VAL A 511 -7.94 -13.49 20.16
N GLY A 512 -8.98 -13.16 19.39
CA GLY A 512 -9.54 -11.79 19.29
C GLY A 512 -8.75 -10.84 18.39
N LEU A 513 -7.93 -11.37 17.48
CA LEU A 513 -7.12 -10.57 16.56
C LEU A 513 -7.93 -9.99 15.39
N ASP A 514 -8.96 -10.71 14.95
CA ASP A 514 -9.99 -10.28 13.99
C ASP A 514 -10.69 -8.99 14.42
N GLU A 515 -11.23 -8.96 15.64
CA GLU A 515 -11.94 -7.80 16.18
C GLU A 515 -11.02 -6.56 16.26
N TRP A 516 -9.71 -6.77 16.40
CA TRP A 516 -8.72 -5.72 16.54
C TRP A 516 -8.18 -5.20 15.19
N ILE A 517 -8.00 -6.07 14.20
CA ILE A 517 -7.47 -5.69 12.89
C ILE A 517 -8.52 -4.92 12.07
N ASP A 518 -9.82 -5.25 12.20
CA ASP A 518 -10.84 -4.74 11.28
C ASP A 518 -11.59 -3.46 11.72
N GLU A 519 -11.90 -3.20 13.00
CA GLU A 519 -12.64 -1.98 13.40
C GLU A 519 -12.23 -1.32 14.73
N ALA A 520 -12.57 -0.04 14.86
CA ALA A 520 -12.17 0.86 15.94
C ALA A 520 -12.95 0.61 17.25
N ILE A 521 -12.38 -0.12 18.22
CA ILE A 521 -12.99 -0.33 19.55
C ILE A 521 -11.95 -0.23 20.71
N PRO A 522 -12.33 0.34 21.88
CA PRO A 522 -11.43 0.87 22.91
C PRO A 522 -11.08 -0.14 24.02
N PHE A 523 -10.76 -1.38 23.64
CA PHE A 523 -10.65 -2.51 24.58
C PHE A 523 -9.48 -3.44 24.28
N GLY A 524 -8.93 -4.00 25.37
CA GLY A 524 -8.02 -5.15 25.48
C GLY A 524 -7.15 -5.51 24.27
N CYS A 525 -5.88 -5.12 24.30
CA CYS A 525 -4.89 -5.62 23.35
C CYS A 525 -4.31 -6.97 23.85
N PRO A 526 -3.89 -7.88 22.96
CA PRO A 526 -3.15 -9.08 23.35
C PRO A 526 -1.81 -8.71 23.99
N ARG A 527 -1.30 -9.55 24.90
CA ARG A 527 0.03 -9.40 25.49
C ARG A 527 1.09 -9.23 24.40
N TRP A 528 1.80 -8.09 24.40
CA TRP A 528 2.95 -7.79 23.54
C TRP A 528 2.65 -7.55 22.06
N MET A 529 1.50 -6.94 21.77
CA MET A 529 1.40 -6.16 20.55
C MET A 529 2.19 -4.86 20.70
N ASN A 530 3.48 -4.94 20.40
CA ASN A 530 4.28 -3.76 20.15
C ASN A 530 4.08 -3.40 18.68
N PHE A 531 3.60 -2.20 18.37
CA PHE A 531 3.69 -1.68 17.02
C PHE A 531 5.12 -1.18 16.84
N TRP A 532 5.91 -2.00 16.17
CA TRP A 532 7.26 -1.62 15.79
C TRP A 532 7.15 -0.81 14.52
N HIS A 533 7.84 0.30 14.55
CA HIS A 533 8.33 0.95 13.36
C HIS A 533 9.83 0.95 13.50
N ASP A 534 10.57 0.54 12.47
CA ASP A 534 11.87 1.17 12.31
C ASP A 534 11.62 2.65 11.93
N ASP A 535 12.68 3.40 11.69
CA ASP A 535 12.63 4.76 11.17
C ASP A 535 11.83 4.93 9.86
N ARG A 536 11.16 3.90 9.33
CA ARG A 536 10.52 3.85 8.01
C ARG A 536 9.01 3.56 8.02
N HIS A 537 8.37 3.32 9.17
CA HIS A 537 6.94 2.95 9.25
C HIS A 537 6.14 3.81 10.26
N TRP A 538 4.80 3.83 10.16
CA TRP A 538 3.92 4.80 10.86
C TRP A 538 3.01 4.18 11.91
N VAL A 539 2.97 4.76 13.12
CA VAL A 539 1.94 4.51 14.14
C VAL A 539 0.72 5.37 13.83
N TYR A 540 -0.49 4.80 13.97
CA TYR A 540 -1.69 5.59 14.16
C TYR A 540 -1.97 5.77 15.65
N ASP A 541 -1.77 6.99 16.18
CA ASP A 541 -2.32 7.39 17.48
C ASP A 541 -3.75 7.90 17.29
N SER A 542 -4.73 7.09 17.67
CA SER A 542 -6.12 7.55 17.75
C SER A 542 -6.33 8.39 19.01
N ASN A 543 -5.72 9.58 19.08
CA ASN A 543 -6.30 10.84 19.56
C ASN A 543 -5.25 11.83 20.11
N LYS A 544 -5.37 13.08 19.63
CA LYS A 544 -4.78 14.31 20.18
C LYS A 544 -4.55 14.26 21.70
N LEU A 545 -3.35 14.61 22.16
CA LEU A 545 -3.13 15.38 23.42
C LEU A 545 -1.72 16.04 23.43
N LEU A 546 -1.66 17.25 22.87
CA LEU A 546 -1.01 18.47 23.41
C LEU A 546 0.36 18.42 24.13
N GLY A 547 1.43 17.80 23.61
CA GLY A 547 2.82 18.10 24.06
C GLY A 547 3.12 17.97 25.57
N LEU A 548 2.17 17.39 26.29
CA LEU A 548 1.93 17.15 27.70
C LEU A 548 0.75 16.18 27.64
N ARG A 549 0.85 15.01 28.28
CA ARG A 549 -0.33 14.16 28.47
C ARG A 549 -0.78 14.34 29.92
N TRP A 550 -1.94 14.96 30.12
CA TRP A 550 -2.53 15.27 31.44
C TRP A 550 -1.75 16.27 32.31
N GLY A 551 -1.12 17.29 31.72
CA GLY A 551 -0.42 18.32 32.49
C GLY A 551 0.91 17.88 33.12
N PHE A 552 1.46 16.71 32.74
CA PHE A 552 2.78 16.25 33.18
C PHE A 552 3.74 16.01 32.02
N LYS A 553 5.03 16.26 32.28
CA LYS A 553 6.16 16.04 31.36
C LYS A 553 6.57 14.56 31.40
N ILE A 554 6.63 13.90 30.24
CA ILE A 554 6.99 12.48 30.10
C ILE A 554 8.51 12.32 30.30
N GLY A 555 8.92 11.41 31.20
CA GLY A 555 10.32 11.00 31.41
C GLY A 555 10.75 9.86 30.49
N ALA A 556 12.06 9.57 30.44
CA ALA A 556 12.72 8.99 29.27
C ALA A 556 12.59 7.48 28.99
N TYR A 557 12.13 6.59 29.90
CA TYR A 557 12.16 5.13 29.65
C TYR A 557 10.99 4.35 30.31
N GLY A 558 10.50 3.30 29.62
CA GLY A 558 9.21 2.62 29.80
C GLY A 558 9.06 1.59 30.95
N SER A 559 7.98 0.77 30.87
CA SER A 559 7.49 -0.17 31.91
C SER A 559 7.61 -1.66 31.48
N TYR A 560 7.78 -2.58 32.44
CA TYR A 560 8.04 -4.03 32.26
C TYR A 560 7.17 -4.91 33.18
N CYS A 561 6.87 -6.17 32.79
CA CYS A 561 6.52 -7.22 33.74
C CYS A 561 6.96 -8.65 33.32
N PRO A 562 7.31 -9.54 34.28
CA PRO A 562 8.18 -10.70 34.04
C PRO A 562 7.45 -12.06 33.97
N HIS A 563 6.19 -12.17 33.52
CA HIS A 563 5.40 -13.41 33.77
C HIS A 563 4.31 -13.81 32.78
N TYR A 564 3.85 -15.08 32.78
CA TYR A 564 3.42 -15.93 31.63
C TYR A 564 1.92 -16.27 31.39
N ARG A 565 1.59 -16.40 30.07
CA ARG A 565 0.71 -17.23 29.15
C ARG A 565 -0.79 -17.60 29.32
N TRP A 566 -1.53 -17.40 28.19
CA TRP A 566 -2.98 -17.47 27.80
C TRP A 566 -3.88 -16.24 28.09
N SER A 567 -4.00 -15.32 27.12
CA SER A 567 -4.65 -14.01 27.33
C SER A 567 -6.15 -14.04 26.99
N TRP A 568 -7.00 -13.74 27.97
CA TRP A 568 -8.39 -13.31 27.76
C TRP A 568 -8.67 -12.09 28.63
N TRP A 569 -9.27 -11.04 28.07
CA TRP A 569 -9.62 -9.83 28.78
C TRP A 569 -10.98 -9.98 29.46
N ARG A 570 -11.07 -9.74 30.77
CA ARG A 570 -12.37 -9.78 31.49
C ARG A 570 -13.23 -8.58 31.07
N PRO A 571 -14.52 -8.76 30.74
CA PRO A 571 -15.43 -7.64 30.42
C PRO A 571 -15.49 -6.54 31.51
N SER A 572 -15.15 -6.88 32.75
CA SER A 572 -15.13 -5.97 33.90
C SER A 572 -13.89 -5.08 34.02
N TYR A 573 -12.87 -5.28 33.19
CA TYR A 573 -11.64 -4.49 33.21
C TYR A 573 -11.73 -3.32 32.23
N PHE A 574 -11.25 -2.17 32.66
CA PHE A 574 -11.20 -0.98 31.85
C PHE A 574 -9.88 -0.23 32.03
N TRP A 575 -9.60 0.63 31.07
CA TRP A 575 -8.45 1.50 31.13
C TRP A 575 -8.73 2.71 31.99
N ALA A 576 -8.18 2.75 33.20
CA ALA A 576 -8.17 3.99 33.98
C ALA A 576 -7.25 5.04 33.31
N HIS A 577 -6.12 4.59 32.74
CA HIS A 577 -5.20 5.38 31.91
C HIS A 577 -4.54 4.49 30.83
N HIS A 578 -3.98 5.11 29.78
CA HIS A 578 -3.35 4.47 28.60
C HIS A 578 -2.36 3.32 28.90
N SER A 579 -1.72 3.30 30.07
CA SER A 579 -0.72 2.28 30.45
C SER A 579 -1.05 1.50 31.71
N LYS A 580 -2.24 1.70 32.30
CA LYS A 580 -2.63 1.07 33.57
C LYS A 580 -4.06 0.53 33.49
N PRO A 581 -4.24 -0.78 33.32
CA PRO A 581 -5.56 -1.39 33.45
C PRO A 581 -5.99 -1.35 34.92
N ALA A 582 -7.28 -1.15 35.14
CA ALA A 582 -7.89 -1.12 36.45
C ALA A 582 -9.11 -2.05 36.50
N ASP A 583 -9.42 -2.54 37.69
CA ASP A 583 -10.67 -3.26 37.94
C ASP A 583 -11.88 -2.30 37.98
N ARG A 584 -13.09 -2.88 38.10
CA ARG A 584 -14.35 -2.12 38.22
C ARG A 584 -14.33 -1.07 39.34
N SER A 585 -13.49 -1.27 40.35
CA SER A 585 -13.31 -0.43 41.54
C SER A 585 -12.19 0.60 41.39
N LYS A 586 -11.59 0.74 40.20
CA LYS A 586 -10.47 1.64 39.87
C LYS A 586 -9.14 1.29 40.55
N ASN A 587 -9.00 0.10 41.13
CA ASN A 587 -7.72 -0.33 41.67
C ASN A 587 -6.76 -0.66 40.52
N SER A 588 -5.53 -0.14 40.59
CA SER A 588 -4.51 -0.40 39.58
C SER A 588 -4.03 -1.84 39.68
N LEU A 589 -3.98 -2.54 38.55
CA LEU A 589 -3.70 -3.97 38.57
C LEU A 589 -2.22 -4.32 38.83
N HIS A 590 -1.19 -3.44 38.66
CA HIS A 590 0.22 -3.75 38.99
C HIS A 590 1.19 -2.54 39.17
N THR A 591 2.18 -2.69 40.08
CA THR A 591 3.40 -1.85 40.24
C THR A 591 4.61 -2.67 40.77
N LYS A 592 5.71 -2.80 40.00
CA LYS A 592 7.13 -2.70 40.44
C LYS A 592 8.11 -3.04 39.30
N ALA A 593 9.18 -2.26 39.18
CA ALA A 593 10.29 -2.46 38.26
C ALA A 593 11.58 -2.69 39.06
N THR A 594 12.19 -3.87 38.95
CA THR A 594 13.60 -4.12 39.29
C THR A 594 14.14 -5.25 38.41
N ASP A 595 15.35 -5.03 37.87
CA ASP A 595 16.34 -6.01 37.36
C ASP A 595 16.60 -6.13 35.85
N GLU A 596 17.88 -6.39 35.57
CA GLU A 596 18.69 -6.16 34.35
C GLU A 596 18.32 -6.97 33.08
N ASP A 597 17.28 -7.81 33.14
CA ASP A 597 16.82 -8.63 32.01
C ASP A 597 15.79 -7.90 31.09
N ALA A 598 15.41 -6.66 31.40
CA ALA A 598 14.48 -5.85 30.59
C ALA A 598 15.02 -5.42 29.19
N SER A 599 16.20 -5.90 28.81
CA SER A 599 17.07 -5.35 27.76
C SER A 599 16.71 -5.70 26.30
N SER A 600 15.73 -6.59 26.02
CA SER A 600 15.37 -6.89 24.61
C SER A 600 14.27 -5.99 24.03
N TYR A 601 13.39 -5.46 24.88
CA TYR A 601 12.24 -4.63 24.45
C TYR A 601 12.55 -3.12 24.55
N LEU A 602 13.37 -2.73 25.53
CA LEU A 602 13.78 -1.34 25.76
C LEU A 602 14.67 -0.77 24.65
N VAL A 603 15.60 -1.57 24.12
CA VAL A 603 16.57 -1.12 23.09
C VAL A 603 15.90 -0.69 21.79
N THR A 604 14.67 -1.14 21.52
CA THR A 604 13.97 -0.74 20.31
C THR A 604 12.99 0.39 20.52
N ALA A 605 12.38 0.48 21.71
CA ALA A 605 11.70 1.69 22.14
C ALA A 605 12.67 2.90 22.15
N GLU A 606 13.94 2.70 22.53
CA GLU A 606 15.00 3.72 22.48
C GLU A 606 15.31 4.25 21.08
N LYS A 607 15.03 3.48 20.01
CA LYS A 607 15.30 3.88 18.62
C LYS A 607 14.10 4.50 17.91
N VAL A 608 12.90 4.42 18.51
CA VAL A 608 11.63 4.69 17.85
C VAL A 608 10.77 5.53 18.81
N PRO A 609 10.86 6.87 18.75
CA PRO A 609 10.28 7.76 19.76
C PRO A 609 8.76 7.64 19.96
N ASP A 610 8.04 7.10 18.97
CA ASP A 610 6.58 6.95 18.97
C ASP A 610 6.11 5.52 19.29
N CYS A 611 7.02 4.63 19.72
CA CYS A 611 6.69 3.24 20.06
C CYS A 611 5.67 3.16 21.21
N VAL A 612 4.54 2.51 20.96
CA VAL A 612 3.51 2.23 21.98
C VAL A 612 3.62 0.77 22.41
N ILE A 613 3.97 0.56 23.68
CA ILE A 613 4.07 -0.77 24.30
C ILE A 613 2.79 -1.04 25.10
N TYR A 614 2.05 -2.06 24.70
CA TYR A 614 0.89 -2.56 25.45
C TYR A 614 1.26 -3.79 26.28
N HIS A 615 0.96 -3.75 27.57
CA HIS A 615 1.28 -4.83 28.51
C HIS A 615 0.05 -5.25 29.31
N PHE A 616 -0.30 -6.53 29.27
CA PHE A 616 -1.46 -7.09 29.97
C PHE A 616 -1.06 -8.25 30.86
N GLY A 617 -1.97 -8.72 31.72
CA GLY A 617 -1.78 -9.84 32.63
C GLY A 617 -2.95 -10.82 32.52
N HIS A 618 -2.76 -12.04 33.03
CA HIS A 618 -3.75 -13.12 32.98
C HIS A 618 -4.95 -12.89 33.89
N CYS A 619 -6.00 -13.63 33.58
CA CYS A 619 -7.03 -14.07 34.51
C CYS A 619 -7.08 -15.60 34.51
N LEU A 620 -6.02 -16.24 35.02
CA LEU A 620 -6.02 -17.69 35.24
C LEU A 620 -6.32 -18.00 36.72
N PRO A 621 -6.93 -19.17 37.02
CA PRO A 621 -7.12 -19.67 38.39
C PRO A 621 -5.79 -19.82 39.13
N ARG A 622 -5.85 -19.81 40.46
CA ARG A 622 -4.68 -19.92 41.34
C ARG A 622 -3.92 -21.21 41.19
N GLU A 623 -4.66 -22.29 41.09
CA GLU A 623 -4.20 -23.65 41.04
C GLU A 623 -3.45 -23.91 39.73
N ILE A 624 -3.91 -23.33 38.61
CA ILE A 624 -3.21 -23.37 37.31
C ILE A 624 -1.91 -22.55 37.37
N MET A 625 -1.94 -21.38 38.01
CA MET A 625 -0.74 -20.55 38.14
C MET A 625 0.30 -21.17 39.06
N GLU A 626 -0.12 -21.89 40.10
CA GLU A 626 0.71 -22.69 40.98
C GLU A 626 1.31 -23.89 40.24
N ALA A 627 0.49 -24.71 39.57
CA ALA A 627 0.95 -25.85 38.77
C ALA A 627 1.95 -25.43 37.69
N LYS A 628 1.69 -24.31 37.02
CA LYS A 628 2.60 -23.73 36.02
C LYS A 628 3.92 -23.24 36.63
N HIS A 629 3.89 -22.60 37.80
CA HIS A 629 5.11 -22.24 38.51
C HIS A 629 5.88 -23.47 38.96
N GLU A 630 5.20 -24.52 39.41
CA GLU A 630 5.82 -25.80 39.76
C GLU A 630 6.43 -26.49 38.54
N PHE A 631 5.76 -26.44 37.39
CA PHE A 631 6.33 -26.90 36.12
C PHE A 631 7.61 -26.13 35.79
N TYR A 632 7.59 -24.79 35.82
CA TYR A 632 8.81 -24.01 35.56
C TYR A 632 9.90 -24.22 36.60
N LEU A 633 9.55 -24.42 37.87
CA LEU A 633 10.49 -24.78 38.93
C LEU A 633 11.13 -26.15 38.65
N LYS A 634 10.37 -27.13 38.17
CA LYS A 634 10.86 -28.45 37.77
C LYS A 634 11.68 -28.41 36.48
N ARG A 635 11.28 -27.60 35.49
CA ARG A 635 11.91 -27.49 34.16
C ARG A 635 13.22 -26.68 34.18
N ASP A 636 13.21 -25.57 34.91
CA ASP A 636 14.21 -24.51 34.79
C ASP A 636 14.92 -24.17 36.12
N GLY A 637 14.55 -24.84 37.22
CA GLY A 637 15.04 -24.52 38.57
C GLY A 637 14.45 -23.23 39.15
N ALA A 638 14.76 -22.98 40.43
CA ALA A 638 14.36 -21.75 41.11
C ALA A 638 15.29 -20.59 40.72
N ASP A 639 14.72 -19.43 40.37
CA ASP A 639 15.46 -18.17 40.26
C ASP A 639 14.79 -17.09 41.15
N PRO A 640 15.56 -16.10 41.65
CA PRO A 640 15.04 -15.04 42.53
C PRO A 640 13.86 -14.30 41.89
N GLY A 641 13.93 -14.12 40.57
CA GLY A 641 12.87 -13.57 39.76
C GLY A 641 11.61 -14.40 39.85
N ARG A 642 11.64 -15.73 39.64
CA ARG A 642 10.49 -16.68 39.75
C ARG A 642 9.93 -16.78 41.17
N VAL A 643 10.77 -16.74 42.20
CA VAL A 643 10.34 -16.84 43.60
C VAL A 643 9.57 -15.58 44.02
N ASN A 644 10.11 -14.39 43.76
CA ASN A 644 9.43 -13.11 44.04
C ASN A 644 8.06 -13.01 43.37
N ARG A 645 8.00 -13.63 42.21
CA ARG A 645 6.89 -13.72 41.29
C ARG A 645 5.78 -14.67 41.75
N LYS A 646 6.14 -15.87 42.20
CA LYS A 646 5.23 -16.80 42.89
C LYS A 646 4.67 -16.14 44.16
N THR A 647 5.52 -15.50 44.95
CA THR A 647 5.15 -14.81 46.19
C THR A 647 4.20 -13.63 45.95
N ALA A 648 4.46 -12.79 44.95
CA ALA A 648 3.59 -11.67 44.59
C ALA A 648 2.18 -12.13 44.19
N TRP A 649 2.08 -13.28 43.50
CA TRP A 649 0.82 -13.86 43.08
C TRP A 649 0.07 -14.51 44.26
N MET A 650 0.77 -15.25 45.12
CA MET A 650 0.22 -15.89 46.33
C MET A 650 -0.33 -14.87 47.35
N ASN A 651 0.17 -13.64 47.34
CA ASN A 651 -0.24 -12.55 48.24
C ASN A 651 -1.40 -11.70 47.69
N TRP A 652 -1.89 -11.98 46.48
CA TRP A 652 -3.00 -11.25 45.88
C TRP A 652 -4.35 -11.71 46.47
N LYS A 653 -5.11 -10.78 47.06
CA LYS A 653 -6.39 -11.05 47.76
C LYS A 653 -7.65 -10.59 47.01
N GLY A 654 -7.59 -10.40 45.68
CA GLY A 654 -8.77 -10.01 44.90
C GLY A 654 -9.87 -11.06 45.02
N GLU A 655 -11.10 -10.68 45.37
CA GLU A 655 -12.20 -11.62 45.58
C GLU A 655 -12.44 -12.47 44.32
N LEU A 656 -12.23 -13.77 44.50
CA LEU A 656 -12.57 -14.85 43.58
C LEU A 656 -14.01 -15.30 43.85
N GLY A 657 -14.87 -15.14 42.86
CA GLY A 657 -15.79 -16.20 42.44
C GLY A 657 -15.69 -16.21 40.91
N ASP A 658 -15.39 -17.27 40.18
CA ASP A 658 -15.30 -18.70 40.46
C ASP A 658 -14.11 -19.24 39.67
N CYS A 659 -13.06 -19.72 40.34
CA CYS A 659 -11.98 -20.41 39.63
C CYS A 659 -11.41 -21.54 40.49
N GLY A 660 -12.23 -22.56 40.78
CA GLY A 660 -11.80 -23.84 41.33
C GLY A 660 -12.29 -24.98 40.43
N ASP A 661 -11.45 -25.98 40.22
CA ASP A 661 -11.74 -27.42 40.01
C ASP A 661 -12.89 -27.89 39.09
N GLY A 662 -13.33 -27.08 38.11
CA GLY A 662 -14.41 -27.49 37.18
C GLY A 662 -14.56 -26.67 35.89
N ILE A 663 -13.53 -25.92 35.49
CA ILE A 663 -13.65 -24.83 34.50
C ILE A 663 -14.00 -25.28 33.07
N ILE A 664 -13.68 -26.49 32.65
CA ILE A 664 -14.12 -26.97 31.32
C ILE A 664 -15.62 -27.32 31.34
N GLU A 665 -16.17 -27.71 32.49
CA GLU A 665 -17.52 -28.28 32.56
C GLU A 665 -18.59 -27.31 33.11
N GLN A 666 -18.21 -26.22 33.81
CA GLN A 666 -19.20 -25.39 34.53
C GLN A 666 -19.12 -23.87 34.27
N VAL A 667 -18.42 -23.45 33.22
CA VAL A 667 -18.32 -22.02 32.88
C VAL A 667 -19.13 -21.72 31.62
N THR A 668 -20.17 -20.89 31.75
CA THR A 668 -21.00 -20.38 30.63
C THR A 668 -20.30 -19.25 29.84
N TRP A 669 -19.01 -19.41 29.50
CA TRP A 669 -18.30 -18.54 28.55
C TRP A 669 -17.76 -19.41 27.41
N ASN A 670 -17.88 -18.94 26.17
CA ASN A 670 -17.58 -19.73 24.98
C ASN A 670 -16.06 -19.74 24.69
N ILE A 671 -15.30 -20.66 25.29
CA ILE A 671 -13.86 -20.80 25.04
C ILE A 671 -13.62 -21.28 23.59
N PRO A 672 -12.81 -20.58 22.77
CA PRO A 672 -12.54 -20.97 21.39
C PRO A 672 -11.90 -22.36 21.29
N ASP A 673 -12.37 -23.17 20.34
CA ASP A 673 -11.91 -24.55 20.20
C ASP A 673 -10.42 -24.68 19.88
N ILE A 674 -9.82 -23.68 19.22
CA ILE A 674 -8.37 -23.62 18.97
C ILE A 674 -7.55 -23.64 20.27
N VAL A 675 -8.04 -22.99 21.33
CA VAL A 675 -7.38 -22.98 22.64
C VAL A 675 -7.49 -24.34 23.32
N LYS A 676 -8.65 -25.01 23.18
CA LYS A 676 -8.87 -26.36 23.71
C LYS A 676 -7.96 -27.38 23.03
N ARG A 677 -7.80 -27.29 21.70
CA ARG A 677 -6.90 -28.17 20.92
C ARG A 677 -5.44 -27.97 21.30
N ALA A 678 -4.98 -26.73 21.38
CA ALA A 678 -3.59 -26.43 21.77
C ALA A 678 -3.27 -26.99 23.17
N TYR A 679 -4.21 -26.89 24.11
CA TYR A 679 -4.06 -27.47 25.44
C TYR A 679 -4.00 -29.01 25.43
N ALA A 680 -4.85 -29.67 24.64
CA ALA A 680 -4.82 -31.12 24.48
C ALA A 680 -3.49 -31.61 23.85
N GLY A 681 -3.03 -30.92 22.80
CA GLY A 681 -1.75 -31.24 22.14
C GLY A 681 -0.55 -31.09 23.08
N MET A 682 -0.53 -30.07 23.94
CA MET A 682 0.53 -29.94 24.97
C MET A 682 0.57 -31.14 25.93
N LYS A 683 -0.60 -31.64 26.36
CA LYS A 683 -0.69 -32.82 27.24
C LYS A 683 -0.15 -34.08 26.57
N GLU A 684 -0.48 -34.28 25.30
CA GLU A 684 -0.02 -35.44 24.52
C GLU A 684 1.50 -35.42 24.30
N LEU A 685 2.10 -34.23 24.18
CA LEU A 685 3.55 -34.03 24.05
C LEU A 685 4.31 -34.22 25.38
N GLY A 686 3.65 -34.59 26.47
CA GLY A 686 4.27 -34.77 27.78
C GLY A 686 4.74 -33.46 28.42
N VAL A 687 4.30 -32.32 27.89
CA VAL A 687 4.49 -31.00 28.48
C VAL A 687 3.50 -30.89 29.64
N ARG A 688 3.95 -31.27 30.84
CA ARG A 688 3.11 -31.31 32.05
C ARG A 688 2.56 -29.95 32.47
#